data_AF-A0A3A4K1B2-F1
#
_entry.id   AF-A0A3A4K1B2-F1
#
_cell.length_a   1.000
_cell.length_b   1.000
_cell.length_c   1.000
_cell.angle_alpha   90.00
_cell.angle_beta   90.00
_cell.angle_gamma   90.00
#
_symmetry.space_group_name_H-M   'P 1'
#
loop_
_entity.id
_entity.type
_entity.pdbx_description
1 polymer ?
#
loop_
_entity_poly.entity_id
_entity_poly.type
_entity_poly.pdbx_seq_one_letter_code
_entity_poly.pdbx_strand_id
1 'polypeptide(L)'
;MKRCEAILAVLWLVLMVTACAGSSNSPGDPTDGDDEAATEDGDESETAEQAEDAENEEEGGPTATKCEIDRNDPDRDVSAGSGGTVQLCQAGESLDGAHVRIPPRTLIYDVHITISEVEDLAMEGWTPIGPAVRFDASPKNAGERVELGDDVEFLIPYIIDEMPELARTFHVNVVMQLDPEDGKDSGPGNPPYFIAKTPTAIKLDAGRELVTFKNQQFGIFQAMIPSEILPPTTRRFTYRAFAGISMGCFGAAMTGFNFPELFDILGPMGGVMDLSYLLDMTHRQHTSGFCSYDEIVNAPEGIDAFVTDETKPCGYCGLQRDPTHWSTPVEKCYMVEPKAIYARDEHPQGFNHWYYDDNGGNFNRTDYVKIFRDLSYAYGNFSNYNPNSPYLAVGMTPERIETYLANVYEPGEDSVEECATLAEWMAEDPILDLYDRTANPEGAFPAIWICDGTSKHSGDWEPSTDSRARAYRMDISVAIDFNGNGMRDFGEPIVRQYWEPFEDCGADGVCDPEEPGYDPETNPDPNHDDFNPYADSGAFNALGTENNGVYDEDEPYQDLGLDGVACPEGKECPYDYGEGNGQFDLNPNVAHMMAIDPRQQILKRPAEDLKRLNVWMDAGIRDIFNFVIHGDNLAGVLEARLGPEGLHTGSYNDFSSLMFPRPENLNKFRFLKVNYGALGHNVMMRYGDYDASDETIAAGDGRHVGYPSQVVFRVQTFYSFANYHFPNGHFDPVESYDFNALMLKLRFYSEALGRMQKYSIVLPPGYYVKNSDGGEGQPDICAERYPSIYLMHGYGMEPEGMAAAIPILFGYMAQGIFQKIISVFPDGKCDSPHQCMEDCETDCAAVPDEAACRAQCETERDCANVLPECVSGTFYADHRATAHNPVDGTDGEGFKKAQIEQSLKDLIQYVDANYCTKQEEVVEVDGKTLDGLY
;
A
#
# COMPACT_ATOMS: atom_id res chain seq x y z
N MET A 1 -0.10 1.77 -37.77
CA MET A 1 -0.82 0.53 -37.41
C MET A 1 -0.23 -0.02 -36.11
N LYS A 2 0.46 -1.18 -36.02
CA LYS A 2 0.82 -1.82 -34.72
C LYS A 2 1.41 -0.95 -33.58
N ARG A 3 2.20 0.10 -33.87
CA ARG A 3 2.66 1.06 -32.83
C ARG A 3 1.62 2.12 -32.43
N CYS A 4 0.72 2.48 -33.34
CA CYS A 4 -0.39 3.41 -33.08
C CYS A 4 -1.48 2.75 -32.22
N GLU A 5 -1.75 1.47 -32.43
CA GLU A 5 -2.75 0.70 -31.67
C GLU A 5 -2.38 0.61 -30.18
N ALA A 6 -1.10 0.40 -29.86
CA ALA A 6 -0.61 0.44 -28.48
C ALA A 6 -0.71 1.83 -27.82
N ILE A 7 -0.41 2.91 -28.57
CA ILE A 7 -0.53 4.29 -28.07
C ILE A 7 -2.01 4.67 -27.87
N LEU A 8 -2.89 4.26 -28.78
CA LEU A 8 -4.33 4.43 -28.64
C LEU A 8 -4.88 3.65 -27.44
N ALA A 9 -4.41 2.42 -27.20
CA ALA A 9 -4.81 1.64 -26.03
C ALA A 9 -4.39 2.30 -24.70
N VAL A 10 -3.18 2.87 -24.62
CA VAL A 10 -2.74 3.64 -23.44
C VAL A 10 -3.57 4.91 -23.26
N LEU A 11 -3.85 5.66 -24.33
CA LEU A 11 -4.77 6.82 -24.27
C LEU A 11 -6.19 6.42 -23.84
N TRP A 12 -6.68 5.26 -24.28
CA TRP A 12 -7.99 4.74 -23.88
C TRP A 12 -8.01 4.28 -22.42
N LEU A 13 -6.91 3.70 -21.91
CA LEU A 13 -6.80 3.34 -20.50
C LEU A 13 -6.76 4.59 -19.61
N VAL A 14 -5.97 5.61 -19.98
CA VAL A 14 -5.96 6.91 -19.27
C VAL A 14 -7.35 7.53 -19.26
N LEU A 15 -8.02 7.58 -20.41
CA LEU A 15 -9.40 8.08 -20.50
C LEU A 15 -10.38 7.27 -19.64
N MET A 16 -10.31 5.94 -19.65
CA MET A 16 -11.13 5.06 -18.80
C MET A 16 -10.92 5.34 -17.32
N VAL A 17 -9.67 5.40 -16.84
CA VAL A 17 -9.35 5.68 -15.44
C VAL A 17 -9.88 7.06 -15.02
N THR A 18 -9.71 8.09 -15.86
CA THR A 18 -10.28 9.42 -15.59
C THR A 18 -11.80 9.49 -15.71
N ALA A 19 -12.44 8.62 -16.50
CA ALA A 19 -13.89 8.61 -16.69
C ALA A 19 -14.63 7.82 -15.61
N CYS A 20 -14.05 6.73 -15.11
CA CYS A 20 -14.61 5.97 -13.98
C CYS A 20 -14.59 6.75 -12.66
N ALA A 21 -13.69 7.73 -12.52
CA ALA A 21 -13.71 8.70 -11.42
C ALA A 21 -14.75 9.83 -11.59
N GLY A 22 -15.50 9.85 -12.70
CA GLY A 22 -16.24 11.03 -13.18
C GLY A 22 -17.73 10.81 -13.46
N SER A 23 -18.45 10.03 -12.65
CA SER A 23 -19.90 9.81 -12.84
C SER A 23 -20.74 9.93 -11.56
N SER A 24 -21.09 11.16 -11.18
CA SER A 24 -22.23 11.43 -10.29
C SER A 24 -22.96 12.72 -10.70
N ASN A 25 -24.24 12.59 -11.05
CA ASN A 25 -25.31 13.61 -11.11
C ASN A 25 -24.95 15.06 -11.48
N SER A 26 -25.02 15.38 -12.78
CA SER A 26 -25.33 16.74 -13.25
C SER A 26 -26.87 16.96 -13.20
N PRO A 27 -27.40 17.90 -12.39
CA PRO A 27 -28.82 18.24 -12.43
C PRO A 27 -29.15 19.00 -13.73
N GLY A 28 -30.20 18.57 -14.44
CA GLY A 28 -30.65 19.21 -15.68
C GLY A 28 -31.64 20.35 -15.42
N ASP A 29 -31.46 21.47 -16.13
CA ASP A 29 -32.45 22.55 -16.25
C ASP A 29 -32.54 23.00 -17.74
N PRO A 30 -33.74 23.15 -18.35
CA PRO A 30 -33.87 23.42 -19.78
C PRO A 30 -34.26 24.88 -20.11
N THR A 31 -33.78 25.41 -21.24
CA THR A 31 -34.64 26.18 -22.20
C THR A 31 -33.92 26.50 -23.53
N ASP A 32 -34.72 26.75 -24.58
CA ASP A 32 -34.31 27.01 -25.97
C ASP A 32 -33.69 28.41 -26.19
N GLY A 33 -32.93 28.60 -27.29
CA GLY A 33 -32.58 29.95 -27.78
C GLY A 33 -31.50 30.06 -28.87
N ASP A 34 -31.91 29.92 -30.13
CA ASP A 34 -31.29 30.36 -31.41
C ASP A 34 -30.04 31.28 -31.40
N ASP A 35 -29.01 31.00 -32.22
CA ASP A 35 -28.79 31.72 -33.50
C ASP A 35 -27.60 31.19 -34.39
N GLU A 36 -27.44 31.76 -35.60
CA GLU A 36 -26.73 31.23 -36.79
C GLU A 36 -25.18 31.35 -36.90
N ALA A 37 -24.60 30.49 -37.78
CA ALA A 37 -23.49 30.77 -38.74
C ALA A 37 -22.01 30.98 -38.26
N ALA A 38 -20.95 30.73 -39.07
CA ALA A 38 -20.72 29.91 -40.28
C ALA A 38 -19.21 29.90 -40.69
N THR A 39 -18.78 28.92 -41.53
CA THR A 39 -17.57 28.93 -42.41
C THR A 39 -16.16 28.99 -41.74
N GLU A 40 -15.02 28.59 -42.34
CA GLU A 40 -14.69 28.10 -43.70
C GLU A 40 -13.47 27.12 -43.69
N ASP A 41 -13.10 26.60 -44.87
CA ASP A 41 -12.14 25.50 -45.12
C ASP A 41 -10.65 25.75 -44.75
N GLY A 42 -9.86 24.67 -44.66
CA GLY A 42 -8.38 24.69 -44.56
C GLY A 42 -7.73 23.34 -44.92
N ASP A 43 -7.17 23.25 -46.13
CA ASP A 43 -6.84 21.99 -46.84
C ASP A 43 -5.42 21.41 -46.56
N GLU A 44 -5.21 20.16 -46.99
CA GLU A 44 -4.02 19.32 -46.77
C GLU A 44 -2.75 19.80 -47.51
N SER A 45 -1.57 19.32 -47.08
CA SER A 45 -0.49 18.96 -48.03
C SER A 45 0.55 18.00 -47.42
N GLU A 46 0.77 16.87 -48.09
CA GLU A 46 1.93 16.00 -47.87
C GLU A 46 3.19 16.59 -48.52
N THR A 47 4.36 16.27 -47.99
CA THR A 47 5.59 16.16 -48.80
C THR A 47 6.39 14.93 -48.38
N ALA A 48 6.90 14.19 -49.35
CA ALA A 48 7.77 13.04 -49.17
C ALA A 48 8.97 13.18 -50.12
N GLU A 49 10.14 12.73 -49.69
CA GLU A 49 11.33 12.64 -50.55
C GLU A 49 12.10 11.33 -50.31
N GLN A 50 12.76 10.86 -51.36
CA GLN A 50 13.46 9.57 -51.52
C GLN A 50 14.96 9.87 -51.73
N ALA A 51 15.95 8.97 -51.68
CA ALA A 51 16.22 7.64 -51.12
C ALA A 51 17.70 7.30 -51.54
N GLU A 52 18.27 6.13 -51.14
CA GLU A 52 19.52 5.55 -51.70
C GLU A 52 20.83 6.38 -51.41
N ASP A 53 22.07 5.87 -51.27
CA ASP A 53 22.69 4.54 -51.11
C ASP A 53 24.17 4.76 -50.62
N ALA A 54 25.07 3.81 -50.28
CA ALA A 54 25.09 2.33 -50.29
C ALA A 54 26.25 1.76 -49.41
N GLU A 55 26.12 0.47 -49.05
CA GLU A 55 27.16 -0.60 -48.94
C GLU A 55 28.42 -0.58 -48.00
N ASN A 56 28.56 -1.70 -47.26
CA ASN A 56 29.75 -2.56 -47.02
C ASN A 56 30.99 -2.11 -46.19
N GLU A 57 31.16 -2.73 -45.00
CA GLU A 57 32.40 -3.32 -44.44
C GLU A 57 31.99 -4.17 -43.20
N GLU A 58 31.94 -5.51 -43.28
CA GLU A 58 32.96 -6.54 -42.98
C GLU A 58 32.81 -7.22 -41.59
N GLU A 59 33.22 -8.49 -41.46
CA GLU A 59 32.93 -9.33 -40.29
C GLU A 59 33.89 -9.08 -39.12
N GLY A 60 33.37 -8.66 -37.96
CA GLY A 60 34.13 -8.52 -36.72
C GLY A 60 33.30 -8.86 -35.49
N GLY A 61 33.53 -10.04 -34.90
CA GLY A 61 32.90 -10.41 -33.62
C GLY A 61 33.50 -9.62 -32.44
N PRO A 62 32.70 -9.27 -31.41
CA PRO A 62 33.19 -8.49 -30.27
C PRO A 62 34.16 -9.31 -29.42
N THR A 63 35.46 -8.99 -29.50
CA THR A 63 36.42 -9.37 -28.46
C THR A 63 36.25 -8.47 -27.24
N ALA A 64 36.32 -9.04 -26.05
CA ALA A 64 36.15 -8.35 -24.78
C ALA A 64 37.23 -7.28 -24.50
N THR A 65 37.00 -6.52 -23.42
CA THR A 65 37.87 -5.52 -22.78
C THR A 65 38.37 -4.35 -23.67
N LYS A 66 37.54 -3.30 -23.74
CA LYS A 66 37.98 -1.91 -23.90
C LYS A 66 37.21 -0.99 -22.96
N CYS A 67 37.89 -0.46 -21.93
CA CYS A 67 37.38 0.69 -21.18
C CYS A 67 37.55 1.94 -22.08
N GLU A 68 36.48 2.68 -22.34
CA GLU A 68 36.46 3.71 -23.41
C GLU A 68 36.82 5.13 -22.94
N ILE A 69 37.16 5.31 -21.65
CA ILE A 69 37.49 6.61 -21.06
C ILE A 69 38.85 6.54 -20.35
N ASP A 70 39.74 7.47 -20.72
CA ASP A 70 41.16 7.49 -20.33
C ASP A 70 41.36 8.04 -18.90
N ARG A 71 41.25 7.17 -17.89
CA ARG A 71 41.52 7.49 -16.46
C ARG A 71 42.29 6.40 -15.68
N ASN A 72 42.89 5.41 -16.35
CA ASN A 72 43.56 4.29 -15.68
C ASN A 72 44.86 4.71 -14.96
N ASP A 73 44.84 4.72 -13.62
CA ASP A 73 46.03 4.78 -12.76
C ASP A 73 45.62 4.28 -11.34
N PRO A 74 45.95 3.04 -10.93
CA PRO A 74 45.47 2.48 -9.66
C PRO A 74 46.12 3.14 -8.43
N ASP A 75 47.23 3.86 -8.60
CA ASP A 75 47.87 4.66 -7.54
C ASP A 75 47.25 6.08 -7.42
N ARG A 76 46.18 6.41 -8.15
CA ARG A 76 45.57 7.75 -8.12
C ARG A 76 44.29 7.85 -7.31
N ASP A 77 44.46 8.61 -6.24
CA ASP A 77 43.58 9.69 -5.79
C ASP A 77 42.81 10.39 -6.94
N VAL A 78 41.51 10.04 -7.14
CA VAL A 78 40.62 10.64 -8.16
C VAL A 78 39.55 11.50 -7.48
N SER A 79 39.54 12.80 -7.77
CA SER A 79 38.37 13.64 -7.48
C SER A 79 37.20 13.27 -8.39
N ALA A 80 36.09 12.85 -7.77
CA ALA A 80 34.78 12.74 -8.41
C ALA A 80 33.90 13.89 -7.91
N GLY A 81 33.47 14.74 -8.86
CA GLY A 81 32.28 15.55 -8.66
C GLY A 81 31.04 14.72 -9.01
N SER A 82 29.87 15.18 -8.58
CA SER A 82 28.59 14.57 -8.93
C SER A 82 28.41 14.41 -10.46
N GLY A 83 27.89 13.27 -10.91
CA GLY A 83 27.88 12.86 -12.32
C GLY A 83 29.19 12.18 -12.79
N GLY A 84 30.12 11.88 -11.88
CA GLY A 84 31.42 11.25 -12.18
C GLY A 84 31.45 9.73 -12.03
N THR A 85 32.33 9.08 -12.80
CA THR A 85 32.68 7.66 -12.67
C THR A 85 34.15 7.50 -12.28
N VAL A 86 34.43 6.54 -11.39
CA VAL A 86 35.77 6.05 -11.05
C VAL A 86 35.78 4.53 -11.26
N GLN A 87 36.79 4.02 -11.98
CA GLN A 87 36.84 2.61 -12.38
C GLN A 87 38.29 2.11 -12.39
N LEU A 88 38.51 0.88 -11.91
CA LEU A 88 39.74 0.13 -12.09
C LEU A 88 39.64 -0.75 -13.34
N CYS A 89 40.56 -0.57 -14.28
CA CYS A 89 40.68 -1.38 -15.50
C CYS A 89 42.13 -1.88 -15.64
N GLN A 90 42.46 -2.98 -14.98
CA GLN A 90 43.80 -3.60 -15.04
C GLN A 90 43.67 -5.10 -15.32
N ALA A 91 43.70 -5.42 -16.62
CA ALA A 91 43.33 -6.72 -17.16
C ALA A 91 44.06 -7.91 -16.48
N GLY A 92 43.30 -8.69 -15.72
CA GLY A 92 43.78 -9.89 -15.02
C GLY A 92 44.16 -9.71 -13.54
N GLU A 93 43.89 -8.55 -12.93
CA GLU A 93 43.96 -8.38 -11.47
C GLU A 93 42.62 -8.71 -10.78
N SER A 94 42.64 -8.84 -9.45
CA SER A 94 41.48 -9.10 -8.58
C SER A 94 40.35 -8.08 -8.81
N LEU A 95 40.68 -6.78 -8.71
CA LEU A 95 39.74 -5.66 -8.83
C LEU A 95 39.40 -5.25 -10.29
N ASP A 96 39.77 -6.07 -11.28
CA ASP A 96 39.63 -5.75 -12.70
C ASP A 96 38.15 -5.57 -13.09
N GLY A 97 37.76 -4.34 -13.45
CA GLY A 97 36.39 -3.95 -13.77
C GLY A 97 35.62 -3.32 -12.61
N ALA A 98 36.14 -3.34 -11.37
CA ALA A 98 35.50 -2.72 -10.21
C ALA A 98 35.28 -1.21 -10.44
N HIS A 99 34.08 -0.70 -10.16
CA HIS A 99 33.76 0.70 -10.41
C HIS A 99 32.73 1.28 -9.44
N VAL A 100 32.75 2.61 -9.33
CA VAL A 100 31.72 3.41 -8.69
C VAL A 100 31.32 4.58 -9.59
N ARG A 101 30.01 4.81 -9.71
CA ARG A 101 29.40 5.82 -10.57
C ARG A 101 28.38 6.61 -9.76
N ILE A 102 28.67 7.90 -9.61
CA ILE A 102 27.86 8.83 -8.83
C ILE A 102 26.92 9.57 -9.79
N PRO A 103 25.59 9.50 -9.63
CA PRO A 103 24.66 10.27 -10.45
C PRO A 103 24.81 11.80 -10.26
N PRO A 104 24.21 12.61 -11.15
CA PRO A 104 24.08 14.05 -10.93
C PRO A 104 23.24 14.37 -9.68
N ARG A 105 23.59 15.45 -8.97
CA ARG A 105 23.07 15.91 -7.66
C ARG A 105 23.36 15.05 -6.43
N THR A 106 23.70 13.76 -6.59
CA THR A 106 23.95 12.81 -5.49
C THR A 106 25.01 13.23 -4.44
N LEU A 107 25.92 14.15 -4.79
CA LEU A 107 26.94 14.69 -3.86
C LEU A 107 26.78 16.20 -3.65
N ILE A 108 26.82 16.61 -2.39
CA ILE A 108 26.80 18.01 -1.94
C ILE A 108 28.10 18.74 -2.31
N TYR A 109 29.22 18.02 -2.46
CA TYR A 109 30.55 18.58 -2.76
C TYR A 109 31.45 17.57 -3.52
N ASP A 110 32.54 18.06 -4.13
CA ASP A 110 33.59 17.22 -4.71
C ASP A 110 34.19 16.28 -3.64
N VAL A 111 34.27 14.98 -3.93
CA VAL A 111 34.91 13.98 -3.07
C VAL A 111 36.12 13.33 -3.77
N HIS A 112 37.03 12.80 -2.97
CA HIS A 112 38.17 12.00 -3.41
C HIS A 112 37.86 10.53 -3.13
N ILE A 113 37.89 9.70 -4.17
CA ILE A 113 37.54 8.27 -4.09
C ILE A 113 38.79 7.42 -4.25
N THR A 114 38.90 6.39 -3.41
CA THR A 114 39.84 5.28 -3.56
C THR A 114 39.09 3.96 -3.59
N ILE A 115 39.50 3.08 -4.51
CA ILE A 115 39.00 1.71 -4.64
C ILE A 115 40.16 0.78 -4.31
N SER A 116 39.99 -0.15 -3.36
CA SER A 116 41.07 -1.03 -2.89
C SER A 116 40.56 -2.42 -2.49
N GLU A 117 41.49 -3.38 -2.42
CA GLU A 117 41.23 -4.77 -2.00
C GLU A 117 41.56 -4.90 -0.50
N VAL A 118 40.69 -5.55 0.25
CA VAL A 118 40.84 -5.79 1.70
C VAL A 118 40.64 -7.28 2.03
N GLU A 119 40.76 -7.65 3.31
CA GLU A 119 40.51 -9.03 3.75
C GLU A 119 39.02 -9.40 3.60
N ASP A 120 38.73 -10.68 3.36
CA ASP A 120 37.37 -11.18 3.15
C ASP A 120 36.46 -10.87 4.35
N LEU A 121 35.23 -10.43 4.05
CA LEU A 121 34.18 -10.22 5.05
C LEU A 121 33.75 -11.58 5.64
N ALA A 122 33.67 -11.65 6.96
CA ALA A 122 33.28 -12.87 7.67
C ALA A 122 31.78 -12.85 8.00
N MET A 123 30.99 -13.67 7.29
CA MET A 123 29.54 -13.80 7.51
C MET A 123 29.15 -15.29 7.66
N GLU A 124 28.43 -15.64 8.73
CA GLU A 124 28.11 -17.04 9.03
C GLU A 124 27.11 -17.64 8.02
N GLY A 125 27.45 -18.79 7.46
CA GLY A 125 26.66 -19.47 6.42
C GLY A 125 26.92 -18.98 4.99
N TRP A 126 27.87 -18.06 4.78
CA TRP A 126 28.17 -17.47 3.47
C TRP A 126 29.65 -17.60 3.07
N THR A 127 29.88 -17.79 1.77
CA THR A 127 31.19 -17.99 1.16
C THR A 127 31.44 -16.86 0.14
N PRO A 128 32.59 -16.16 0.21
CA PRO A 128 32.98 -15.21 -0.83
C PRO A 128 33.34 -15.92 -2.14
N ILE A 129 33.02 -15.27 -3.26
CA ILE A 129 33.34 -15.71 -4.64
C ILE A 129 34.00 -14.59 -5.45
N GLY A 130 34.64 -13.64 -4.77
CA GLY A 130 35.27 -12.46 -5.36
C GLY A 130 35.93 -11.64 -4.27
N PRO A 131 36.86 -10.73 -4.60
CA PRO A 131 37.58 -9.93 -3.60
C PRO A 131 36.63 -9.02 -2.80
N ALA A 132 36.97 -8.75 -1.54
CA ALA A 132 36.35 -7.67 -0.79
C ALA A 132 36.89 -6.33 -1.31
N VAL A 133 35.99 -5.49 -1.83
CA VAL A 133 36.32 -4.21 -2.45
C VAL A 133 35.89 -3.07 -1.53
N ARG A 134 36.88 -2.35 -0.99
CA ARG A 134 36.69 -1.12 -0.22
C ARG A 134 36.58 0.06 -1.18
N PHE A 135 35.48 0.80 -1.09
CA PHE A 135 35.30 2.11 -1.72
C PHE A 135 35.26 3.17 -0.63
N ASP A 136 36.32 3.96 -0.51
CA ASP A 136 36.32 5.15 0.34
C ASP A 136 35.84 6.37 -0.45
N ALA A 137 35.21 7.31 0.24
CA ALA A 137 35.11 8.70 -0.22
C ALA A 137 35.50 9.65 0.91
N SER A 138 36.34 10.64 0.59
CA SER A 138 36.75 11.69 1.54
C SER A 138 36.41 13.08 0.99
N PRO A 139 35.93 14.03 1.82
CA PRO A 139 35.66 15.38 1.35
C PRO A 139 36.95 16.09 0.97
N LYS A 140 36.93 16.78 -0.18
CA LYS A 140 38.07 17.58 -0.67
C LYS A 140 38.48 18.72 0.27
N ASN A 141 37.62 19.05 1.24
CA ASN A 141 37.84 20.07 2.27
C ASN A 141 37.64 19.50 3.70
N ALA A 142 38.43 18.49 4.06
CA ALA A 142 38.80 18.15 5.45
C ALA A 142 37.67 17.76 6.45
N GLY A 143 37.34 16.47 6.48
CA GLY A 143 37.11 15.76 7.75
C GLY A 143 35.67 15.51 8.20
N GLU A 144 34.67 15.80 7.37
CA GLU A 144 33.26 15.45 7.60
C GLU A 144 32.88 14.13 6.89
N ARG A 145 31.76 13.50 7.27
CA ARG A 145 31.27 12.26 6.62
C ARG A 145 30.76 12.60 5.22
N VAL A 146 31.07 11.76 4.22
CA VAL A 146 30.49 11.90 2.88
C VAL A 146 29.05 11.41 2.91
N GLU A 147 28.13 12.36 2.95
CA GLU A 147 26.69 12.13 2.76
C GLU A 147 26.37 11.99 1.27
N LEU A 148 25.52 11.01 0.96
CA LEU A 148 24.98 10.75 -0.38
C LEU A 148 23.48 11.04 -0.36
N GLY A 149 22.99 11.89 -1.28
CA GLY A 149 21.58 12.26 -1.36
C GLY A 149 20.71 11.29 -2.20
N ASP A 150 21.34 10.32 -2.87
CA ASP A 150 20.72 9.31 -3.73
C ASP A 150 21.67 8.09 -3.82
N ASP A 151 21.16 6.99 -4.35
CA ASP A 151 21.90 5.77 -4.67
C ASP A 151 23.14 6.01 -5.56
N VAL A 152 24.32 5.64 -5.09
CA VAL A 152 25.51 5.47 -5.94
C VAL A 152 25.50 4.06 -6.56
N GLU A 153 25.89 3.94 -7.84
CA GLU A 153 25.99 2.67 -8.57
C GLU A 153 27.41 2.08 -8.40
N PHE A 154 27.50 0.83 -7.95
CA PHE A 154 28.76 0.14 -7.66
C PHE A 154 28.81 -1.21 -8.37
N LEU A 155 29.97 -1.56 -8.92
CA LEU A 155 30.27 -2.88 -9.48
C LEU A 155 31.51 -3.48 -8.82
N ILE A 156 31.41 -4.76 -8.45
CA ILE A 156 32.52 -5.57 -7.95
C ILE A 156 32.62 -6.89 -8.74
N PRO A 157 33.84 -7.43 -8.96
CA PRO A 157 34.03 -8.67 -9.69
C PRO A 157 33.77 -9.91 -8.82
N TYR A 158 33.28 -10.97 -9.45
CA TYR A 158 33.17 -12.31 -8.89
C TYR A 158 33.59 -13.38 -9.92
N ILE A 159 33.90 -14.56 -9.42
CA ILE A 159 34.48 -15.69 -10.14
C ILE A 159 33.44 -16.81 -10.23
N ILE A 160 32.99 -17.08 -11.45
CA ILE A 160 31.95 -18.08 -11.75
C ILE A 160 32.44 -19.49 -11.38
N ASP A 161 33.72 -19.77 -11.61
CA ASP A 161 34.35 -21.08 -11.35
C ASP A 161 34.52 -21.39 -9.85
N GLU A 162 34.28 -20.41 -8.95
CA GLU A 162 34.25 -20.60 -7.49
C GLU A 162 32.84 -20.87 -6.97
N MET A 163 31.82 -20.76 -7.81
CA MET A 163 30.44 -21.09 -7.47
C MET A 163 30.23 -22.63 -7.44
N PRO A 164 29.56 -23.19 -6.39
CA PRO A 164 29.24 -24.62 -6.32
C PRO A 164 28.42 -25.13 -7.52
N GLU A 165 28.46 -26.44 -7.78
CA GLU A 165 27.79 -27.08 -8.93
C GLU A 165 26.26 -26.84 -9.00
N LEU A 166 25.61 -26.67 -7.85
CA LEU A 166 24.19 -26.32 -7.74
C LEU A 166 23.91 -24.81 -7.85
N ALA A 167 24.93 -23.96 -7.72
CA ALA A 167 24.79 -22.51 -7.72
C ALA A 167 24.32 -21.95 -9.07
N ARG A 168 23.61 -20.83 -9.00
CA ARG A 168 23.09 -20.07 -10.16
C ARG A 168 23.33 -18.59 -9.91
N THR A 169 23.32 -17.75 -10.94
CA THR A 169 23.63 -16.31 -10.79
C THR A 169 22.72 -15.56 -9.81
N PHE A 170 21.48 -16.01 -9.57
CA PHE A 170 20.60 -15.44 -8.54
C PHE A 170 21.07 -15.73 -7.09
N HIS A 171 21.88 -16.77 -6.87
CA HIS A 171 22.53 -17.03 -5.58
C HIS A 171 23.62 -16.01 -5.24
N VAL A 172 24.12 -15.24 -6.21
CA VAL A 172 25.06 -14.15 -5.95
C VAL A 172 24.35 -13.05 -5.17
N ASN A 173 24.89 -12.72 -4.02
CA ASN A 173 24.51 -11.64 -3.14
C ASN A 173 25.70 -10.69 -3.01
N VAL A 174 25.46 -9.45 -2.56
CA VAL A 174 26.54 -8.57 -2.11
C VAL A 174 26.34 -8.33 -0.63
N VAL A 175 27.41 -8.53 0.12
CA VAL A 175 27.51 -8.23 1.54
C VAL A 175 28.30 -6.93 1.67
N MET A 176 27.77 -5.99 2.48
CA MET A 176 28.45 -4.76 2.86
C MET A 176 28.96 -4.87 4.30
N GLN A 177 30.10 -4.26 4.59
CA GLN A 177 30.46 -3.83 5.94
C GLN A 177 30.77 -2.33 5.92
N LEU A 178 30.14 -1.59 6.84
CA LEU A 178 30.49 -0.20 7.11
C LEU A 178 31.87 -0.11 7.76
N ASP A 179 32.69 0.82 7.27
CA ASP A 179 34.01 1.06 7.82
C ASP A 179 33.93 1.44 9.32
N PRO A 180 34.70 0.78 10.21
CA PRO A 180 34.77 1.19 11.60
C PRO A 180 35.45 2.57 11.69
N GLU A 181 34.95 3.45 12.56
CA GLU A 181 35.44 4.84 12.66
C GLU A 181 36.96 4.93 12.84
N ASP A 182 37.54 6.03 12.35
CA ASP A 182 38.97 6.35 12.32
C ASP A 182 39.56 6.57 13.74
N GLY A 183 39.66 5.47 14.50
CA GLY A 183 40.28 5.38 15.83
C GLY A 183 39.36 5.58 17.05
N LYS A 184 38.04 5.40 16.93
CA LYS A 184 37.10 5.49 18.08
C LYS A 184 36.46 4.16 18.47
N ASP A 185 35.56 3.62 17.66
CA ASP A 185 34.86 2.37 18.00
C ASP A 185 35.40 1.14 17.27
N SER A 186 36.52 0.63 17.79
CA SER A 186 36.95 -0.75 17.55
C SER A 186 36.17 -1.75 18.44
N GLY A 187 34.85 -1.56 18.53
CA GLY A 187 33.92 -2.49 19.16
C GLY A 187 33.36 -3.51 18.16
N PRO A 188 32.53 -4.47 18.59
CA PRO A 188 31.92 -5.47 17.70
C PRO A 188 30.79 -4.93 16.78
N GLY A 189 30.64 -3.61 16.64
CA GLY A 189 29.36 -2.95 16.31
C GLY A 189 28.89 -3.01 14.86
N ASN A 190 29.78 -3.14 13.87
CA ASN A 190 29.41 -3.20 12.45
C ASN A 190 29.56 -4.63 11.89
N PRO A 191 28.60 -5.55 12.10
CA PRO A 191 28.60 -6.84 11.41
C PRO A 191 28.37 -6.65 9.90
N PRO A 192 28.87 -7.54 9.03
CA PRO A 192 28.52 -7.51 7.61
C PRO A 192 27.04 -7.85 7.38
N TYR A 193 26.37 -7.12 6.48
CA TYR A 193 24.93 -7.24 6.19
C TYR A 193 24.64 -7.27 4.68
N PHE A 194 23.44 -7.69 4.28
CA PHE A 194 23.04 -7.70 2.87
C PHE A 194 22.55 -6.34 2.41
N ILE A 195 22.86 -6.01 1.16
CA ILE A 195 22.30 -4.84 0.47
C ILE A 195 21.30 -5.27 -0.60
N ALA A 196 20.29 -4.41 -0.84
CA ALA A 196 19.26 -4.65 -1.84
C ALA A 196 19.88 -4.86 -3.24
N LYS A 197 19.45 -5.91 -3.93
CA LYS A 197 20.11 -6.38 -5.14
C LYS A 197 19.66 -5.59 -6.38
N THR A 198 20.51 -5.50 -7.41
CA THR A 198 20.03 -5.22 -8.78
C THR A 198 20.79 -6.05 -9.83
N PRO A 199 20.69 -7.39 -9.83
CA PRO A 199 21.68 -8.23 -10.48
C PRO A 199 21.49 -8.30 -11.99
N THR A 200 22.42 -7.67 -12.71
CA THR A 200 22.86 -8.14 -14.01
C THR A 200 24.33 -8.53 -13.92
N ALA A 201 24.60 -9.80 -14.21
CA ALA A 201 25.94 -10.31 -14.40
C ALA A 201 26.53 -9.76 -15.71
N ILE A 202 27.48 -8.82 -15.62
CA ILE A 202 28.21 -8.34 -16.80
C ILE A 202 29.45 -9.20 -16.98
N LYS A 203 29.54 -9.97 -18.07
CA LYS A 203 30.71 -10.80 -18.39
C LYS A 203 31.94 -9.94 -18.69
N LEU A 204 32.98 -10.08 -17.87
CA LEU A 204 34.30 -9.49 -18.10
C LEU A 204 35.08 -10.34 -19.09
N ASP A 205 35.29 -11.60 -18.74
CA ASP A 205 36.12 -12.55 -19.50
C ASP A 205 35.68 -14.02 -19.26
N ALA A 206 36.58 -14.97 -19.49
CA ALA A 206 36.32 -16.39 -19.32
C ALA A 206 36.50 -16.81 -17.85
N GLY A 207 35.42 -16.72 -17.08
CA GLY A 207 35.36 -17.17 -15.68
C GLY A 207 35.01 -16.05 -14.69
N ARG A 208 34.97 -14.78 -15.12
CA ARG A 208 34.65 -13.63 -14.25
C ARG A 208 33.48 -12.78 -14.77
N GLU A 209 32.64 -12.36 -13.85
CA GLU A 209 31.49 -11.48 -14.06
C GLU A 209 31.52 -10.34 -13.04
N LEU A 210 30.93 -9.19 -13.36
CA LEU A 210 30.65 -8.13 -12.40
C LEU A 210 29.23 -8.30 -11.85
N VAL A 211 29.07 -8.22 -10.53
CA VAL A 211 27.77 -7.96 -9.91
C VAL A 211 27.60 -6.45 -9.76
N THR A 212 26.44 -5.95 -10.16
CA THR A 212 26.04 -4.55 -9.96
C THR A 212 25.07 -4.44 -8.80
N PHE A 213 25.25 -3.40 -8.00
CA PHE A 213 24.35 -3.00 -6.93
C PHE A 213 24.28 -1.47 -6.82
N LYS A 214 23.37 -0.99 -5.98
CA LYS A 214 23.26 0.41 -5.58
C LYS A 214 23.39 0.49 -4.06
N ASN A 215 23.95 1.59 -3.58
CA ASN A 215 23.98 1.87 -2.14
C ASN A 215 24.08 3.38 -1.87
N GLN A 216 23.58 3.82 -0.72
CA GLN A 216 23.63 5.22 -0.26
C GLN A 216 24.79 5.47 0.72
N GLN A 217 25.72 4.52 0.85
CA GLN A 217 26.87 4.59 1.74
C GLN A 217 28.14 4.04 1.07
N PHE A 218 29.30 4.55 1.50
CA PHE A 218 30.62 4.01 1.16
C PHE A 218 31.06 2.97 2.21
N GLY A 219 32.01 2.09 1.87
CA GLY A 219 32.42 0.99 2.74
C GLY A 219 33.05 -0.18 1.97
N ILE A 220 33.05 -1.36 2.60
CA ILE A 220 33.60 -2.61 2.04
C ILE A 220 32.44 -3.44 1.49
N PHE A 221 32.58 -3.95 0.26
CA PHE A 221 31.57 -4.79 -0.39
C PHE A 221 32.19 -6.06 -0.96
N GLN A 222 31.53 -7.21 -0.78
CA GLN A 222 32.01 -8.48 -1.31
C GLN A 222 30.88 -9.30 -1.94
N ALA A 223 31.18 -9.93 -3.08
CA ALA A 223 30.27 -10.86 -3.73
C ALA A 223 30.29 -12.22 -2.99
N MET A 224 29.14 -12.65 -2.51
CA MET A 224 28.98 -13.88 -1.73
C MET A 224 27.84 -14.77 -2.23
N ILE A 225 27.91 -16.03 -1.83
CA ILE A 225 26.89 -17.07 -2.02
C ILE A 225 26.68 -17.83 -0.70
N PRO A 226 25.58 -18.57 -0.52
CA PRO A 226 25.45 -19.48 0.61
C PRO A 226 26.58 -20.53 0.59
N SER A 227 27.22 -20.77 1.74
CA SER A 227 28.23 -21.84 1.88
C SER A 227 27.62 -23.23 1.68
N GLU A 228 26.37 -23.40 2.09
CA GLU A 228 25.55 -24.56 1.76
C GLU A 228 24.43 -24.11 0.82
N ILE A 229 24.55 -24.49 -0.46
CA ILE A 229 23.42 -24.40 -1.39
C ILE A 229 22.57 -25.64 -1.17
N LEU A 230 21.42 -25.42 -0.54
CA LEU A 230 20.48 -26.45 -0.16
C LEU A 230 20.06 -27.26 -1.40
N PRO A 231 20.02 -28.60 -1.30
CA PRO A 231 19.61 -29.44 -2.42
C PRO A 231 18.15 -29.15 -2.79
N PRO A 232 17.74 -29.45 -4.04
CA PRO A 232 16.35 -29.34 -4.45
C PRO A 232 15.39 -29.98 -3.45
N THR A 233 14.39 -29.21 -3.02
CA THR A 233 13.37 -29.63 -2.05
C THR A 233 12.00 -29.67 -2.74
N THR A 234 10.91 -29.88 -1.99
CA THR A 234 9.56 -29.98 -2.57
C THR A 234 8.58 -29.02 -1.93
N ARG A 235 7.95 -28.16 -2.73
CA ARG A 235 6.91 -27.18 -2.31
C ARG A 235 5.55 -27.63 -2.85
N ARG A 236 4.49 -27.52 -2.02
CA ARG A 236 3.10 -27.62 -2.49
C ARG A 236 2.71 -26.29 -3.12
N PHE A 237 2.29 -26.32 -4.38
CA PHE A 237 1.69 -25.18 -5.07
C PHE A 237 0.17 -25.34 -5.13
N THR A 238 -0.56 -24.27 -4.89
CA THR A 238 -2.02 -24.16 -5.11
C THR A 238 -2.37 -23.56 -6.48
N TYR A 239 -1.41 -22.89 -7.13
CA TYR A 239 -1.58 -22.13 -8.37
C TYR A 239 -2.61 -21.00 -8.30
N ARG A 240 -2.71 -20.39 -7.12
CA ARG A 240 -3.52 -19.18 -6.88
C ARG A 240 -2.63 -18.05 -6.39
N ALA A 241 -2.73 -16.88 -7.01
CA ALA A 241 -2.23 -15.62 -6.46
C ALA A 241 -3.41 -14.76 -6.00
N PHE A 242 -3.21 -13.99 -4.93
CA PHE A 242 -4.25 -13.15 -4.33
C PHE A 242 -3.72 -11.72 -4.15
N ALA A 243 -4.35 -10.76 -4.83
CA ALA A 243 -3.80 -9.43 -5.02
C ALA A 243 -4.90 -8.36 -5.14
N GLY A 244 -4.54 -7.09 -4.98
CA GLY A 244 -5.48 -6.00 -5.19
C GLY A 244 -4.84 -4.63 -5.00
N ILE A 245 -5.51 -3.61 -5.55
CA ILE A 245 -5.05 -2.21 -5.56
C ILE A 245 -5.96 -1.35 -4.68
N SER A 246 -5.41 -0.35 -3.98
CA SER A 246 -6.19 0.53 -3.08
C SER A 246 -6.87 -0.34 -2.01
N MET A 247 -8.20 -0.28 -1.83
CA MET A 247 -8.90 -1.18 -0.91
C MET A 247 -8.75 -2.68 -1.24
N GLY A 248 -8.48 -3.04 -2.49
CA GLY A 248 -8.11 -4.42 -2.84
C GLY A 248 -6.78 -4.87 -2.22
N CYS A 249 -5.87 -3.95 -1.88
CA CYS A 249 -4.65 -4.25 -1.12
C CYS A 249 -4.99 -4.72 0.30
N PHE A 250 -5.96 -4.05 0.94
CA PHE A 250 -6.51 -4.40 2.25
C PHE A 250 -7.00 -5.85 2.23
N GLY A 251 -7.87 -6.18 1.27
CA GLY A 251 -8.34 -7.56 1.07
C GLY A 251 -7.21 -8.57 0.83
N ALA A 252 -6.23 -8.20 0.01
CA ALA A 252 -5.08 -9.05 -0.32
C ALA A 252 -4.18 -9.34 0.88
N ALA A 253 -3.93 -8.34 1.72
CA ALA A 253 -3.13 -8.49 2.93
C ALA A 253 -3.91 -9.28 4.01
N MET A 254 -5.13 -8.85 4.37
CA MET A 254 -5.92 -9.52 5.40
C MET A 254 -6.19 -10.99 5.05
N THR A 255 -6.81 -11.27 3.89
CA THR A 255 -7.15 -12.65 3.50
C THR A 255 -5.88 -13.47 3.22
N GLY A 256 -4.86 -12.84 2.62
CA GLY A 256 -3.62 -13.52 2.22
C GLY A 256 -2.79 -14.02 3.41
N PHE A 257 -2.61 -13.20 4.44
CA PHE A 257 -1.87 -13.60 5.65
C PHE A 257 -2.73 -14.32 6.69
N ASN A 258 -4.07 -14.19 6.66
CA ASN A 258 -4.96 -15.01 7.49
C ASN A 258 -5.16 -16.44 6.96
N PHE A 259 -5.17 -16.64 5.64
CA PHE A 259 -5.37 -17.94 4.98
C PHE A 259 -4.24 -18.25 3.98
N PRO A 260 -2.97 -18.23 4.43
CA PRO A 260 -1.82 -18.39 3.55
C PRO A 260 -1.93 -19.67 2.71
N GLU A 261 -2.45 -20.76 3.30
CA GLU A 261 -2.55 -22.09 2.70
C GLU A 261 -3.38 -22.18 1.41
N LEU A 262 -4.14 -21.14 1.05
CA LEU A 262 -4.93 -21.08 -0.18
C LEU A 262 -4.13 -20.58 -1.40
N PHE A 263 -3.05 -19.81 -1.18
CA PHE A 263 -2.34 -19.02 -2.19
C PHE A 263 -0.84 -19.31 -2.16
N ASP A 264 -0.15 -19.18 -3.29
CA ASP A 264 1.33 -19.27 -3.37
C ASP A 264 2.02 -17.91 -3.48
N ILE A 265 1.24 -16.87 -3.82
CA ILE A 265 1.73 -15.54 -4.17
C ILE A 265 0.73 -14.49 -3.66
N LEU A 266 1.21 -13.48 -2.95
CA LEU A 266 0.40 -12.33 -2.53
C LEU A 266 0.81 -11.06 -3.28
N GLY A 267 -0.16 -10.21 -3.60
CA GLY A 267 0.03 -8.92 -4.27
C GLY A 267 -0.73 -7.75 -3.64
N PRO A 268 -0.52 -7.42 -2.34
CA PRO A 268 -1.03 -6.19 -1.75
C PRO A 268 -0.34 -4.95 -2.38
N MET A 269 -1.09 -4.13 -3.12
CA MET A 269 -0.54 -3.00 -3.87
C MET A 269 -1.21 -1.67 -3.50
N GLY A 270 -0.47 -0.78 -2.82
CA GLY A 270 -0.81 0.61 -2.51
C GLY A 270 -2.16 0.74 -1.83
N GLY A 271 -2.20 0.31 -0.59
CA GLY A 271 -3.34 0.30 0.32
C GLY A 271 -2.89 -0.21 1.68
N VAL A 272 -3.79 -0.22 2.67
CA VAL A 272 -3.47 -0.64 4.04
C VAL A 272 -2.91 -2.07 4.05
N MET A 273 -1.70 -2.20 4.58
CA MET A 273 -1.01 -3.46 4.83
C MET A 273 -0.74 -3.70 6.33
N ASP A 274 -0.92 -2.68 7.16
CA ASP A 274 -0.65 -2.68 8.60
C ASP A 274 -1.80 -1.94 9.30
N LEU A 275 -2.52 -2.63 10.21
CA LEU A 275 -3.59 -2.03 11.00
C LEU A 275 -3.10 -1.39 12.29
N SER A 276 -1.92 -1.78 12.78
CA SER A 276 -1.27 -1.12 13.91
C SER A 276 -1.00 0.34 13.54
N TYR A 277 -0.27 0.56 12.45
CA TYR A 277 0.01 1.91 11.97
C TYR A 277 -1.25 2.66 11.50
N LEU A 278 -2.27 1.99 10.95
CA LEU A 278 -3.54 2.66 10.61
C LEU A 278 -4.22 3.26 11.86
N LEU A 279 -4.25 2.50 12.96
CA LEU A 279 -4.94 2.90 14.17
C LEU A 279 -4.16 3.97 14.93
N ASP A 280 -2.84 3.80 15.04
CA ASP A 280 -1.95 4.83 15.55
C ASP A 280 -2.04 6.15 14.74
N MET A 281 -1.89 6.10 13.41
CA MET A 281 -2.03 7.28 12.54
C MET A 281 -3.42 7.92 12.67
N THR A 282 -4.50 7.16 12.83
CA THR A 282 -5.84 7.74 13.01
C THR A 282 -6.04 8.34 14.41
N HIS A 283 -5.41 7.79 15.45
CA HIS A 283 -5.42 8.33 16.81
C HIS A 283 -4.50 9.57 16.98
N ARG A 284 -3.28 9.54 16.43
CA ARG A 284 -2.28 10.62 16.47
C ARG A 284 -2.57 11.77 15.52
N GLN A 285 -3.19 11.51 14.37
CA GLN A 285 -3.39 12.51 13.31
C GLN A 285 -4.88 12.72 12.98
N HIS A 286 -5.56 11.72 12.42
CA HIS A 286 -6.87 11.94 11.81
C HIS A 286 -7.95 12.39 12.79
N THR A 287 -7.87 11.99 14.07
CA THR A 287 -8.81 12.37 15.15
C THR A 287 -8.24 13.42 16.12
N SER A 288 -7.05 13.97 15.86
CA SER A 288 -6.33 14.89 16.75
C SER A 288 -6.29 16.32 16.22
N GLY A 289 -5.36 17.15 16.74
CA GLY A 289 -5.09 18.50 16.23
C GLY A 289 -5.90 19.60 16.90
N PHE A 290 -6.37 19.37 18.13
CA PHE A 290 -7.17 20.30 18.93
C PHE A 290 -6.39 20.90 20.10
N CYS A 291 -6.86 22.03 20.63
CA CYS A 291 -6.45 22.58 21.92
C CYS A 291 -6.73 21.60 23.07
N SER A 292 -6.00 21.74 24.17
CA SER A 292 -6.33 21.05 25.43
C SER A 292 -7.59 21.64 26.09
N TYR A 293 -8.28 20.84 26.92
CA TYR A 293 -9.41 21.29 27.75
C TYR A 293 -9.13 22.61 28.48
N ASP A 294 -7.98 22.70 29.16
CA ASP A 294 -7.58 23.88 29.94
C ASP A 294 -7.42 25.14 29.07
N GLU A 295 -6.98 25.01 27.82
CA GLU A 295 -6.88 26.14 26.89
C GLU A 295 -8.27 26.62 26.42
N ILE A 296 -9.16 25.69 26.10
CA ILE A 296 -10.54 25.99 25.64
C ILE A 296 -11.32 26.69 26.77
N VAL A 297 -11.37 26.09 27.98
CA VAL A 297 -12.21 26.64 29.07
C VAL A 297 -11.69 27.95 29.66
N ASN A 298 -10.39 28.24 29.50
CA ASN A 298 -9.77 29.50 29.94
C ASN A 298 -9.55 30.52 28.81
N ALA A 299 -10.09 30.28 27.59
CA ALA A 299 -9.94 31.17 26.44
C ALA A 299 -10.36 32.63 26.75
N PRO A 300 -9.51 33.64 26.47
CA PRO A 300 -9.74 35.03 26.92
C PRO A 300 -10.90 35.76 26.23
N GLU A 301 -11.36 35.31 25.07
CA GLU A 301 -12.61 35.73 24.42
C GLU A 301 -13.86 35.01 24.96
N GLY A 302 -13.69 33.89 25.66
CA GLY A 302 -14.75 32.99 26.12
C GLY A 302 -15.06 31.87 25.11
N ILE A 303 -15.44 30.71 25.65
CA ILE A 303 -15.57 29.42 24.95
C ILE A 303 -16.31 29.51 23.60
N ASP A 304 -17.52 30.07 23.58
CA ASP A 304 -18.36 30.26 22.39
C ASP A 304 -17.61 30.99 21.25
N ALA A 305 -17.01 32.14 21.56
CA ALA A 305 -16.24 32.91 20.58
C ALA A 305 -14.92 32.24 20.17
N PHE A 306 -14.41 31.30 20.98
CA PHE A 306 -13.18 30.56 20.72
C PHE A 306 -13.42 29.36 19.81
N VAL A 307 -14.48 28.58 20.02
CA VAL A 307 -14.74 27.36 19.22
C VAL A 307 -15.33 27.67 17.85
N THR A 308 -16.16 28.71 17.72
CA THR A 308 -16.89 29.02 16.47
C THR A 308 -16.07 29.87 15.47
N ASP A 309 -15.13 30.72 15.92
CA ASP A 309 -14.28 31.52 15.02
C ASP A 309 -12.98 30.75 14.71
N GLU A 310 -12.91 30.20 13.50
CA GLU A 310 -11.79 29.40 12.95
C GLU A 310 -10.41 30.04 13.15
N THR A 311 -10.31 31.38 13.34
CA THR A 311 -9.04 32.07 13.56
C THR A 311 -8.53 32.03 15.01
N LYS A 312 -9.34 31.60 15.99
CA LYS A 312 -9.02 31.70 17.43
C LYS A 312 -8.20 30.55 17.98
N PRO A 313 -8.56 29.26 17.79
CA PRO A 313 -7.80 28.15 18.36
C PRO A 313 -6.35 28.16 17.85
N CYS A 314 -6.21 28.40 16.55
CA CYS A 314 -4.95 28.54 15.82
C CYS A 314 -4.07 29.69 16.34
N GLY A 315 -4.68 30.81 16.74
CA GLY A 315 -3.97 31.97 17.28
C GLY A 315 -3.55 31.82 18.75
N TYR A 316 -3.98 30.75 19.43
CA TYR A 316 -3.85 30.59 20.88
C TYR A 316 -3.05 29.34 21.27
N CYS A 317 -3.46 28.15 20.81
CA CYS A 317 -2.83 26.87 21.15
C CYS A 317 -1.63 26.56 20.23
N GLY A 318 -1.68 27.01 18.98
CA GLY A 318 -0.53 26.96 18.08
C GLY A 318 -0.91 27.15 16.60
N LEU A 319 -0.07 27.91 15.88
CA LEU A 319 0.09 27.77 14.45
C LEU A 319 1.30 26.91 14.17
N GLN A 320 1.18 26.05 13.15
CA GLN A 320 2.29 25.31 12.60
C GLN A 320 2.32 25.50 11.09
N ARG A 321 3.38 25.04 10.44
CA ARG A 321 3.49 25.08 8.98
C ARG A 321 2.79 23.85 8.41
N ASP A 322 2.06 24.02 7.32
CA ASP A 322 1.75 22.90 6.43
C ASP A 322 3.08 22.39 5.85
N PRO A 323 3.54 21.16 6.17
CA PRO A 323 4.77 20.61 5.63
C PRO A 323 4.52 19.79 4.35
N THR A 324 3.25 19.56 3.98
CA THR A 324 2.83 18.80 2.79
C THR A 324 2.83 19.65 1.53
N HIS A 325 2.75 20.98 1.67
CA HIS A 325 2.91 21.93 0.58
C HIS A 325 4.37 22.10 0.13
N TRP A 326 4.90 21.12 -0.61
CA TRP A 326 6.27 21.12 -1.14
C TRP A 326 6.62 22.35 -2.01
N SER A 327 5.63 23.00 -2.64
CA SER A 327 5.81 24.07 -3.63
C SER A 327 5.42 25.49 -3.19
N THR A 328 4.50 25.66 -2.22
CA THR A 328 4.08 26.99 -1.71
C THR A 328 3.72 26.97 -0.22
N PRO A 329 4.50 27.62 0.68
CA PRO A 329 4.22 27.56 2.11
C PRO A 329 2.91 28.26 2.49
N VAL A 330 2.03 27.52 3.13
CA VAL A 330 0.81 28.01 3.80
C VAL A 330 0.94 27.68 5.29
N GLU A 331 0.63 28.63 6.17
CA GLU A 331 0.51 28.35 7.61
C GLU A 331 -0.91 27.85 7.88
N LYS A 332 -1.03 26.63 8.41
CA LYS A 332 -2.30 25.92 8.69
C LYS A 332 -2.42 25.60 10.20
N CYS A 333 -3.62 25.23 10.63
CA CYS A 333 -3.96 25.13 12.05
C CYS A 333 -3.76 23.71 12.61
N TYR A 334 -2.51 23.26 12.76
CA TYR A 334 -2.20 22.05 13.52
C TYR A 334 -1.89 22.45 14.97
N MET A 335 -2.79 22.15 15.91
CA MET A 335 -2.70 22.62 17.30
C MET A 335 -1.85 21.73 18.21
N VAL A 336 -1.40 20.56 17.72
CA VAL A 336 -0.45 19.65 18.37
C VAL A 336 0.68 19.40 17.37
N GLU A 337 1.94 19.30 17.81
CA GLU A 337 3.07 18.99 16.93
C GLU A 337 2.92 17.56 16.39
N PRO A 338 2.67 17.37 15.07
CA PRO A 338 2.54 16.05 14.53
C PRO A 338 3.96 15.52 14.32
N LYS A 339 4.49 14.88 15.37
CA LYS A 339 5.69 14.05 15.26
C LYS A 339 5.42 13.00 14.18
N ALA A 340 5.99 13.24 13.00
CA ALA A 340 6.24 12.20 12.04
C ALA A 340 7.29 11.28 12.64
N ILE A 341 6.89 10.05 12.99
CA ILE A 341 7.81 8.99 13.40
C ILE A 341 8.67 8.65 12.18
N TYR A 342 8.05 8.64 11.00
CA TYR A 342 8.70 8.35 9.71
C TYR A 342 8.94 9.64 8.92
N ALA A 343 9.86 10.48 9.43
CA ALA A 343 10.08 11.88 9.04
C ALA A 343 10.36 12.19 7.54
N ARG A 344 10.49 11.18 6.68
CA ARG A 344 10.65 11.33 5.22
C ARG A 344 9.33 11.18 4.45
N ASP A 345 8.46 10.28 4.91
CA ASP A 345 7.35 9.72 4.13
C ASP A 345 5.99 9.88 4.83
N GLU A 346 5.94 10.14 6.13
CA GLU A 346 4.69 10.38 6.87
C GLU A 346 4.18 11.81 6.62
N HIS A 347 3.00 11.93 6.00
CA HIS A 347 2.29 13.19 5.81
C HIS A 347 1.48 13.50 7.07
N PRO A 348 1.81 14.58 7.80
CA PRO A 348 1.11 14.93 9.03
C PRO A 348 -0.18 15.70 8.76
N GLN A 349 -1.18 15.45 9.60
CA GLN A 349 -2.54 15.97 9.46
C GLN A 349 -3.24 16.06 10.82
N GLY A 350 -4.38 16.76 10.86
CA GLY A 350 -5.26 16.89 12.03
C GLY A 350 -6.73 16.77 11.63
N PHE A 351 -7.67 16.61 12.56
CA PHE A 351 -9.07 16.33 12.20
C PHE A 351 -9.70 17.40 11.30
N ASN A 352 -9.40 18.70 11.49
CA ASN A 352 -9.88 19.78 10.62
C ASN A 352 -9.08 19.96 9.31
N HIS A 353 -7.94 19.28 9.17
CA HIS A 353 -6.96 19.45 8.09
C HIS A 353 -6.36 18.10 7.70
N TRP A 354 -7.16 17.24 7.06
CA TRP A 354 -6.66 16.01 6.43
C TRP A 354 -5.88 16.33 5.16
N TYR A 355 -4.86 15.53 4.86
CA TYR A 355 -4.13 15.62 3.60
C TYR A 355 -5.04 15.15 2.44
N TYR A 356 -4.75 15.63 1.23
CA TYR A 356 -5.66 15.52 0.09
C TYR A 356 -4.92 15.26 -1.21
N ASP A 357 -5.35 14.24 -1.96
CA ASP A 357 -5.03 14.07 -3.37
C ASP A 357 -6.26 13.68 -4.20
N ASP A 358 -6.17 13.88 -5.51
CA ASP A 358 -7.17 13.57 -6.54
C ASP A 358 -6.69 12.43 -7.48
N ASN A 359 -5.78 11.58 -7.02
CA ASN A 359 -5.04 10.63 -7.84
C ASN A 359 -5.68 9.23 -7.80
N GLY A 360 -6.59 8.97 -8.74
CA GLY A 360 -7.27 7.67 -8.89
C GLY A 360 -8.55 7.51 -8.05
N GLY A 361 -8.89 8.54 -7.28
CA GLY A 361 -10.16 8.76 -6.61
C GLY A 361 -10.31 10.26 -6.33
N ASN A 362 -11.46 10.67 -5.77
CA ASN A 362 -11.67 12.09 -5.41
C ASN A 362 -11.15 12.43 -4.01
N PHE A 363 -11.14 11.47 -3.08
CA PHE A 363 -10.56 11.52 -1.72
C PHE A 363 -10.69 12.84 -0.94
N ASN A 364 -11.76 13.60 -1.18
CA ASN A 364 -12.03 14.80 -0.41
C ASN A 364 -12.55 14.41 0.99
N ARG A 365 -12.73 15.41 1.85
CA ARG A 365 -13.20 15.22 3.21
C ARG A 365 -14.49 14.37 3.32
N THR A 366 -15.39 14.52 2.36
CA THR A 366 -16.60 13.69 2.24
C THR A 366 -16.28 12.21 2.00
N ASP A 367 -15.33 11.90 1.11
CA ASP A 367 -14.96 10.52 0.80
C ASP A 367 -14.15 9.86 1.93
N TYR A 368 -13.32 10.62 2.67
CA TYR A 368 -12.72 10.15 3.92
C TYR A 368 -13.77 9.72 4.96
N VAL A 369 -14.84 10.49 5.14
CA VAL A 369 -15.95 10.13 6.07
C VAL A 369 -16.61 8.81 5.64
N LYS A 370 -16.81 8.58 4.34
CA LYS A 370 -17.31 7.28 3.84
C LYS A 370 -16.32 6.14 4.09
N ILE A 371 -15.03 6.37 3.86
CA ILE A 371 -13.95 5.39 4.11
C ILE A 371 -13.92 4.98 5.59
N PHE A 372 -13.99 5.92 6.54
CA PHE A 372 -14.02 5.59 7.96
C PHE A 372 -15.31 4.86 8.39
N ARG A 373 -16.46 5.18 7.77
CA ARG A 373 -17.70 4.42 7.95
C ARG A 373 -17.56 3.00 7.40
N ASP A 374 -17.03 2.82 6.20
CA ASP A 374 -16.80 1.49 5.59
C ASP A 374 -15.78 0.65 6.37
N LEU A 375 -14.74 1.25 6.96
CA LEU A 375 -13.84 0.58 7.90
C LEU A 375 -14.59 0.13 9.16
N SER A 376 -15.52 0.94 9.66
CA SER A 376 -16.35 0.63 10.83
C SER A 376 -17.42 -0.43 10.53
N TYR A 377 -17.93 -0.52 9.29
CA TYR A 377 -18.77 -1.63 8.83
C TYR A 377 -17.98 -2.95 8.83
N ALA A 378 -16.76 -2.92 8.28
CA ALA A 378 -15.90 -4.09 8.21
C ALA A 378 -15.49 -4.58 9.61
N TYR A 379 -14.84 -3.75 10.42
CA TYR A 379 -14.14 -4.20 11.64
C TYR A 379 -14.77 -3.73 12.96
N GLY A 380 -15.75 -2.82 12.87
CA GLY A 380 -16.27 -2.08 14.00
C GLY A 380 -15.57 -0.74 14.21
N ASN A 381 -16.26 0.14 14.92
CA ASN A 381 -15.85 1.49 15.27
C ASN A 381 -14.70 1.46 16.27
N PHE A 382 -13.49 1.66 15.76
CA PHE A 382 -12.26 1.77 16.54
C PHE A 382 -12.14 3.09 17.30
N SER A 383 -12.88 4.14 16.91
CA SER A 383 -12.72 5.48 17.46
C SER A 383 -13.50 5.74 18.75
N ASN A 384 -14.67 5.12 18.92
CA ASN A 384 -15.49 5.22 20.13
C ASN A 384 -15.98 3.85 20.60
N TYR A 385 -16.17 3.68 21.92
CA TYR A 385 -16.76 2.48 22.49
C TYR A 385 -18.28 2.62 22.65
N ASN A 386 -19.03 1.59 22.29
CA ASN A 386 -20.47 1.52 22.56
C ASN A 386 -20.89 0.08 22.90
N PRO A 387 -21.34 -0.21 24.13
CA PRO A 387 -21.78 -1.56 24.52
C PRO A 387 -23.05 -2.02 23.79
N ASN A 388 -23.77 -1.11 23.11
CA ASN A 388 -24.96 -1.41 22.32
C ASN A 388 -24.68 -1.54 20.82
N SER A 389 -23.50 -1.12 20.34
CA SER A 389 -23.14 -1.28 18.92
C SER A 389 -21.63 -1.34 18.64
N PRO A 390 -21.15 -2.34 17.89
CA PRO A 390 -19.83 -2.28 17.29
C PRO A 390 -19.70 -1.26 16.15
N TYR A 391 -20.80 -0.69 15.61
CA TYR A 391 -20.73 0.30 14.51
C TYR A 391 -21.07 1.72 15.00
N LEU A 392 -22.25 1.92 15.59
CA LEU A 392 -22.73 3.26 15.96
C LEU A 392 -21.97 3.81 17.17
N ALA A 393 -21.63 5.09 17.10
CA ALA A 393 -20.86 5.81 18.13
C ALA A 393 -21.46 5.72 19.54
N VAL A 394 -20.63 6.10 20.52
CA VAL A 394 -20.99 6.19 21.95
C VAL A 394 -22.29 6.98 22.19
N GLY A 395 -23.02 6.63 23.25
CA GLY A 395 -24.31 7.26 23.60
C GLY A 395 -25.53 6.76 22.81
N MET A 396 -25.36 5.95 21.75
CA MET A 396 -26.46 5.31 21.01
C MET A 396 -27.05 4.13 21.79
N THR A 397 -28.00 4.40 22.68
CA THR A 397 -28.84 3.37 23.34
C THR A 397 -29.84 2.77 22.34
N PRO A 398 -30.45 1.59 22.61
CA PRO A 398 -31.42 0.98 21.69
C PRO A 398 -32.58 1.90 21.28
N GLU A 399 -33.10 2.71 22.20
CA GLU A 399 -34.17 3.69 21.94
C GLU A 399 -33.69 4.85 21.06
N ARG A 400 -32.43 5.28 21.24
CA ARG A 400 -31.78 6.29 20.40
C ARG A 400 -31.49 5.72 19.01
N ILE A 401 -31.10 4.46 18.88
CA ILE A 401 -30.92 3.78 17.58
C ILE A 401 -32.25 3.66 16.83
N GLU A 402 -33.34 3.23 17.48
CA GLU A 402 -34.68 3.22 16.87
C GLU A 402 -35.08 4.63 16.37
N THR A 403 -34.71 5.68 17.11
CA THR A 403 -34.99 7.08 16.75
C THR A 403 -34.13 7.55 15.56
N TYR A 404 -32.84 7.22 15.55
CA TYR A 404 -31.90 7.52 14.46
C TYR A 404 -32.34 6.86 13.16
N LEU A 405 -32.64 5.55 13.20
CA LEU A 405 -33.10 4.76 12.05
C LEU A 405 -34.47 5.16 11.51
N ALA A 406 -35.28 5.89 12.29
CA ALA A 406 -36.61 6.34 11.87
C ALA A 406 -36.66 7.79 11.35
N ASN A 407 -35.66 8.63 11.66
CA ASN A 407 -35.72 10.08 11.40
C ASN A 407 -34.45 10.71 10.81
N VAL A 408 -33.30 10.01 10.83
CA VAL A 408 -31.99 10.57 10.42
C VAL A 408 -31.22 9.65 9.47
N TYR A 409 -31.51 8.34 9.44
CA TYR A 409 -30.83 7.38 8.59
C TYR A 409 -31.68 6.93 7.38
N GLU A 410 -31.51 7.56 6.21
CA GLU A 410 -31.87 6.97 4.92
C GLU A 410 -30.67 6.18 4.31
N PRO A 411 -30.86 4.93 3.83
CA PRO A 411 -29.75 4.14 3.31
C PRO A 411 -29.30 4.57 1.91
N GLY A 412 -28.00 4.88 1.76
CA GLY A 412 -27.37 5.20 0.47
C GLY A 412 -27.46 6.67 0.04
N GLU A 413 -28.21 7.50 0.78
CA GLU A 413 -28.21 8.96 0.63
C GLU A 413 -27.73 9.63 1.92
N ASP A 414 -26.90 10.68 1.82
CA ASP A 414 -26.51 11.55 2.93
C ASP A 414 -26.89 13.01 2.59
N SER A 415 -27.83 13.59 3.35
CA SER A 415 -28.46 14.88 3.05
C SER A 415 -28.20 15.96 4.11
N VAL A 416 -28.42 17.23 3.70
CA VAL A 416 -28.39 18.38 4.64
C VAL A 416 -29.56 18.31 5.63
N GLU A 417 -30.68 17.73 5.23
CA GLU A 417 -31.92 17.70 6.02
C GLU A 417 -31.83 16.67 7.17
N GLU A 418 -31.17 15.54 6.94
CA GLU A 418 -30.82 14.57 7.99
C GLU A 418 -29.83 15.17 9.01
N CYS A 419 -28.79 15.84 8.53
CA CYS A 419 -27.81 16.50 9.42
C CYS A 419 -28.40 17.67 10.21
N ALA A 420 -29.34 18.42 9.63
CA ALA A 420 -30.12 19.42 10.38
C ALA A 420 -31.03 18.77 11.44
N THR A 421 -31.67 17.64 11.11
CA THR A 421 -32.51 16.87 12.04
C THR A 421 -31.68 16.29 13.20
N LEU A 422 -30.46 15.82 12.92
CA LEU A 422 -29.49 15.36 13.92
C LEU A 422 -29.09 16.49 14.87
N ALA A 423 -28.78 17.69 14.34
CA ALA A 423 -28.44 18.86 15.13
C ALA A 423 -29.59 19.36 16.02
N GLU A 424 -30.82 19.43 15.49
CA GLU A 424 -32.00 19.79 16.27
C GLU A 424 -32.25 18.77 17.41
N TRP A 425 -32.02 17.48 17.17
CA TRP A 425 -32.11 16.45 18.22
C TRP A 425 -30.99 16.58 19.25
N MET A 426 -29.74 16.80 18.85
CA MET A 426 -28.60 16.97 19.77
C MET A 426 -28.68 18.25 20.62
N ALA A 427 -29.36 19.29 20.16
CA ALA A 427 -29.70 20.45 20.97
C ALA A 427 -30.80 20.19 22.04
N GLU A 428 -31.64 19.15 21.88
CA GLU A 428 -32.69 18.79 22.85
C GLU A 428 -32.32 17.61 23.77
N ASP A 429 -31.59 16.62 23.27
CA ASP A 429 -31.21 15.37 23.96
C ASP A 429 -29.73 14.97 23.68
N PRO A 430 -28.74 15.75 24.13
CA PRO A 430 -27.32 15.43 23.95
C PRO A 430 -26.87 14.20 24.76
N ILE A 431 -25.63 13.77 24.57
CA ILE A 431 -24.95 12.81 25.44
C ILE A 431 -24.43 13.57 26.67
N LEU A 432 -24.66 13.04 27.86
CA LEU A 432 -24.23 13.61 29.15
C LEU A 432 -23.42 12.57 29.92
N ASP A 433 -22.57 13.01 30.86
CA ASP A 433 -21.69 12.14 31.65
C ASP A 433 -20.72 11.29 30.76
N LEU A 434 -20.30 11.83 29.61
CA LEU A 434 -19.20 11.29 28.79
C LEU A 434 -17.91 12.05 29.14
N TYR A 435 -16.90 11.33 29.61
CA TYR A 435 -15.58 11.85 29.93
C TYR A 435 -14.61 11.58 28.77
N ASP A 436 -13.50 12.31 28.72
CA ASP A 436 -12.34 12.06 27.85
C ASP A 436 -11.15 12.80 28.47
N ARG A 437 -10.04 12.10 28.73
CA ARG A 437 -8.84 12.63 29.38
C ARG A 437 -8.29 13.92 28.76
N THR A 438 -8.49 14.10 27.45
CA THR A 438 -7.99 15.24 26.66
C THR A 438 -9.04 16.30 26.36
N ALA A 439 -10.30 15.89 26.15
CA ALA A 439 -11.37 16.73 25.63
C ALA A 439 -12.43 17.14 26.69
N ASN A 440 -12.76 16.29 27.67
CA ASN A 440 -13.78 16.57 28.70
C ASN A 440 -13.48 15.85 30.04
N PRO A 441 -12.30 16.06 30.66
CA PRO A 441 -11.87 15.29 31.84
C PRO A 441 -12.73 15.52 33.10
N GLU A 442 -13.54 16.57 33.13
CA GLU A 442 -14.49 16.84 34.22
C GLU A 442 -15.92 16.31 33.93
N GLY A 443 -16.19 15.79 32.72
CA GLY A 443 -17.54 15.43 32.27
C GLY A 443 -18.51 16.62 32.26
N ALA A 444 -17.98 17.84 32.11
CA ALA A 444 -18.69 19.09 32.38
C ALA A 444 -19.51 19.60 31.19
N PHE A 445 -19.11 19.23 29.97
CA PHE A 445 -19.76 19.60 28.72
C PHE A 445 -20.53 18.42 28.10
N PRO A 446 -21.62 18.67 27.37
CA PRO A 446 -22.31 17.64 26.59
C PRO A 446 -21.44 17.13 25.43
N ALA A 447 -21.79 15.95 24.91
CA ALA A 447 -21.23 15.43 23.67
C ALA A 447 -22.35 15.12 22.65
N ILE A 448 -22.01 15.18 21.37
CA ILE A 448 -22.96 15.13 20.25
C ILE A 448 -22.43 14.25 19.11
N TRP A 449 -23.32 13.54 18.41
CA TRP A 449 -22.97 12.91 17.12
C TRP A 449 -22.85 13.99 16.04
N ILE A 450 -21.91 13.80 15.12
CA ILE A 450 -21.48 14.89 14.22
C ILE A 450 -21.87 14.63 12.76
N CYS A 451 -22.09 15.73 12.05
CA CYS A 451 -22.03 15.76 10.59
C CYS A 451 -20.82 16.57 10.12
N ASP A 452 -20.22 16.09 9.04
CA ASP A 452 -18.98 16.59 8.46
C ASP A 452 -19.11 16.60 6.90
N GLY A 453 -17.99 16.57 6.18
CA GLY A 453 -17.87 16.54 4.73
C GLY A 453 -17.42 17.87 4.12
N THR A 454 -17.58 18.00 2.80
CA THR A 454 -17.30 19.20 2.02
C THR A 454 -18.00 19.16 0.64
N SER A 455 -18.17 20.34 0.01
CA SER A 455 -18.46 20.50 -1.41
C SER A 455 -17.21 20.71 -2.29
N LYS A 456 -16.02 20.80 -1.68
CA LYS A 456 -14.76 21.18 -2.32
C LYS A 456 -13.89 19.95 -2.63
N HIS A 457 -12.85 20.18 -3.43
CA HIS A 457 -11.74 19.26 -3.63
C HIS A 457 -10.65 19.58 -2.59
N SER A 458 -10.87 19.18 -1.33
CA SER A 458 -9.94 19.34 -0.20
C SER A 458 -10.26 18.36 0.94
N GLY A 459 -9.29 18.12 1.84
CA GLY A 459 -9.44 17.49 3.15
C GLY A 459 -9.70 18.50 4.30
N ASP A 460 -9.58 19.80 4.02
CA ASP A 460 -9.84 20.89 4.97
C ASP A 460 -11.33 20.99 5.36
N TRP A 461 -11.59 21.27 6.65
CA TRP A 461 -12.92 21.59 7.16
C TRP A 461 -13.10 23.10 7.30
N GLU A 462 -14.00 23.69 6.50
CA GLU A 462 -14.24 25.13 6.47
C GLU A 462 -15.72 25.47 6.77
N PRO A 463 -16.22 25.17 7.98
CA PRO A 463 -17.63 25.27 8.36
C PRO A 463 -18.23 26.68 8.23
N SER A 464 -17.42 27.74 8.20
CA SER A 464 -17.87 29.11 7.95
C SER A 464 -18.05 29.47 6.47
N THR A 465 -17.47 28.70 5.53
CA THR A 465 -17.49 29.03 4.09
C THR A 465 -18.12 27.97 3.19
N ASP A 466 -18.23 26.71 3.65
CA ASP A 466 -18.78 25.60 2.88
C ASP A 466 -20.12 25.12 3.45
N SER A 467 -21.21 25.30 2.70
CA SER A 467 -22.55 24.85 3.10
C SER A 467 -22.76 23.34 3.07
N ARG A 468 -21.77 22.54 2.63
CA ARG A 468 -21.75 21.07 2.75
C ARG A 468 -20.76 20.57 3.82
N ALA A 469 -20.14 21.45 4.61
CA ALA A 469 -19.24 21.07 5.71
C ALA A 469 -19.92 20.29 6.85
N ARG A 470 -21.25 20.31 6.94
CA ARG A 470 -22.06 19.58 7.93
C ARG A 470 -23.19 18.83 7.25
N ALA A 471 -22.88 18.06 6.20
CA ALA A 471 -23.88 17.50 5.29
C ALA A 471 -23.71 16.01 4.96
N TYR A 472 -22.76 15.35 5.62
CA TYR A 472 -22.58 13.90 5.63
C TYR A 472 -22.51 13.42 7.08
N ARG A 473 -23.25 12.36 7.40
CA ARG A 473 -23.29 11.81 8.77
C ARG A 473 -21.98 11.10 9.07
N MET A 474 -21.35 11.41 10.20
CA MET A 474 -20.23 10.64 10.73
C MET A 474 -20.73 9.92 12.00
N ASP A 475 -21.68 8.99 11.79
CA ASP A 475 -22.40 8.23 12.82
C ASP A 475 -21.55 7.24 13.64
N ILE A 476 -20.24 7.28 13.38
CA ILE A 476 -19.17 6.56 14.06
C ILE A 476 -18.38 7.46 15.04
N SER A 477 -18.64 8.78 15.11
CA SER A 477 -17.85 9.69 15.96
C SER A 477 -18.71 10.71 16.74
N VAL A 478 -18.19 11.15 17.88
CA VAL A 478 -18.77 12.25 18.68
C VAL A 478 -17.77 13.38 18.93
N ALA A 479 -18.29 14.60 19.07
CA ALA A 479 -17.53 15.76 19.54
C ALA A 479 -18.05 16.26 20.90
N ILE A 480 -17.22 17.02 21.62
CA ILE A 480 -17.62 17.75 22.83
C ILE A 480 -18.22 19.10 22.43
N ASP A 481 -19.51 19.30 22.71
CA ASP A 481 -20.26 20.53 22.42
C ASP A 481 -20.02 21.54 23.55
N PHE A 482 -19.06 22.42 23.32
CA PHE A 482 -18.49 23.34 24.32
C PHE A 482 -19.35 24.60 24.51
N ASN A 483 -20.12 25.02 23.50
CA ASN A 483 -21.03 26.17 23.59
C ASN A 483 -22.50 25.76 23.81
N GLY A 484 -22.85 24.48 23.67
CA GLY A 484 -24.16 23.89 23.93
C GLY A 484 -25.17 24.15 22.81
N ASN A 485 -24.73 24.12 21.54
CA ASN A 485 -25.55 24.49 20.39
C ASN A 485 -26.14 23.30 19.60
N GLY A 486 -25.66 22.07 19.83
CA GLY A 486 -26.10 20.85 19.13
C GLY A 486 -25.40 20.59 17.78
N MET A 487 -24.47 21.45 17.35
CA MET A 487 -23.65 21.27 16.15
C MET A 487 -22.17 21.42 16.48
N ARG A 488 -21.34 20.52 15.95
CA ARG A 488 -19.88 20.64 16.07
C ARG A 488 -19.39 21.95 15.46
N ASP A 489 -18.55 22.69 16.18
CA ASP A 489 -17.81 23.89 15.75
C ASP A 489 -16.28 23.65 15.58
N PHE A 490 -15.54 24.63 15.04
CA PHE A 490 -14.15 24.45 14.60
C PHE A 490 -13.18 24.03 15.70
N GLY A 491 -13.26 24.68 16.86
CA GLY A 491 -12.41 24.36 18.02
C GLY A 491 -12.85 23.12 18.81
N GLU A 492 -13.91 22.41 18.39
CA GLU A 492 -14.50 21.34 19.18
C GLU A 492 -13.86 19.96 18.89
N PRO A 493 -13.27 19.32 19.91
CA PRO A 493 -12.51 18.09 19.76
C PRO A 493 -13.40 16.86 19.59
N ILE A 494 -12.84 15.84 18.92
CA ILE A 494 -13.42 14.51 18.78
C ILE A 494 -12.97 13.64 19.97
N VAL A 495 -13.90 12.88 20.55
CA VAL A 495 -13.62 11.93 21.64
C VAL A 495 -12.93 10.69 21.09
N ARG A 496 -11.89 10.20 21.77
CA ARG A 496 -11.05 9.07 21.29
C ARG A 496 -10.96 7.98 22.35
N GLN A 497 -11.61 6.84 22.08
CA GLN A 497 -11.63 5.65 22.94
C GLN A 497 -11.10 4.44 22.15
N TYR A 498 -9.81 4.48 21.81
CA TYR A 498 -9.12 3.42 21.06
C TYR A 498 -8.55 2.35 22.00
N TRP A 499 -7.95 2.79 23.10
CA TRP A 499 -7.23 2.00 24.10
C TRP A 499 -7.08 2.80 25.39
N GLU A 500 -6.77 2.13 26.51
CA GLU A 500 -6.38 2.81 27.74
C GLU A 500 -5.09 3.65 27.57
N PRO A 501 -4.83 4.67 28.40
CA PRO A 501 -3.59 5.42 28.32
C PRO A 501 -2.35 4.57 28.66
N PHE A 502 -1.52 4.30 27.66
CA PHE A 502 -0.18 3.73 27.83
C PHE A 502 0.91 4.72 27.39
N GLU A 503 2.15 4.42 27.78
CA GLU A 503 3.37 5.09 27.37
C GLU A 503 4.16 4.07 26.53
N ASP A 504 4.23 4.32 25.22
CA ASP A 504 4.95 3.54 24.19
C ASP A 504 6.46 3.72 24.47
N CYS A 505 6.99 2.87 25.35
CA CYS A 505 8.30 2.94 26.02
C CYS A 505 9.07 1.61 25.94
N GLY A 506 8.56 0.64 25.18
CA GLY A 506 9.19 -0.66 25.02
C GLY A 506 9.00 -1.60 26.21
N ALA A 507 9.20 -2.90 25.96
CA ALA A 507 8.98 -3.98 26.93
C ALA A 507 10.01 -4.01 28.09
N ASP A 508 10.96 -3.07 28.09
CA ASP A 508 11.86 -2.73 29.19
C ASP A 508 11.18 -1.81 30.24
N GLY A 509 10.25 -0.95 29.78
CA GLY A 509 9.45 -0.04 30.60
C GLY A 509 10.12 1.31 30.91
N VAL A 510 11.15 1.73 30.16
CA VAL A 510 11.89 2.98 30.38
C VAL A 510 12.15 3.70 29.05
N CYS A 511 11.20 4.54 28.62
CA CYS A 511 11.32 5.36 27.41
C CYS A 511 12.70 6.04 27.26
N ASP A 512 13.24 6.02 26.03
CA ASP A 512 14.43 6.69 25.49
C ASP A 512 15.03 7.79 26.40
N PRO A 513 14.31 8.91 26.72
CA PRO A 513 14.93 10.06 27.39
C PRO A 513 15.24 9.85 28.87
N GLU A 514 14.75 8.78 29.49
CA GLU A 514 15.06 8.38 30.88
C GLU A 514 16.22 7.36 30.96
N GLU A 515 16.69 6.85 29.81
CA GLU A 515 17.63 5.74 29.76
C GLU A 515 19.07 6.04 30.23
N PRO A 516 19.81 5.04 30.77
CA PRO A 516 21.21 5.18 31.23
C PRO A 516 22.29 5.42 30.15
N GLY A 517 21.98 6.09 29.05
CA GLY A 517 22.92 6.40 27.96
C GLY A 517 22.47 7.50 26.98
N TYR A 518 21.22 7.95 27.08
CA TYR A 518 20.55 8.81 26.09
C TYR A 518 21.31 10.09 25.72
N ASP A 519 21.48 10.31 24.42
CA ASP A 519 21.87 11.57 23.80
C ASP A 519 21.21 11.70 22.41
N PRO A 520 20.31 12.67 22.19
CA PRO A 520 19.42 12.70 21.02
C PRO A 520 20.12 13.01 19.68
N GLU A 521 21.43 13.28 19.67
CA GLU A 521 22.23 13.45 18.45
C GLU A 521 23.23 12.30 18.23
N THR A 522 23.66 11.61 19.29
CA THR A 522 24.81 10.68 19.22
C THR A 522 24.59 9.30 19.82
N ASN A 523 23.54 9.11 20.61
CA ASN A 523 23.07 7.82 21.12
C ASN A 523 21.57 7.93 21.43
N PRO A 524 20.71 8.10 20.39
CA PRO A 524 19.29 8.35 20.58
C PRO A 524 18.64 7.15 21.26
N ASP A 525 18.87 5.93 20.75
CA ASP A 525 18.38 4.62 21.22
C ASP A 525 19.49 3.87 21.99
N PRO A 526 19.49 3.83 23.35
CA PRO A 526 20.55 3.22 24.15
C PRO A 526 20.36 1.74 24.51
N ASN A 527 19.12 1.24 24.63
CA ASN A 527 18.83 -0.18 24.90
C ASN A 527 18.71 -1.04 23.62
N HIS A 528 18.51 -0.42 22.45
CA HIS A 528 18.33 -1.05 21.12
C HIS A 528 16.97 -1.74 20.91
N ASP A 529 15.89 -1.18 21.44
CA ASP A 529 14.51 -1.63 21.21
C ASP A 529 13.55 -0.59 20.61
N ASP A 530 14.05 0.56 20.15
CA ASP A 530 13.30 1.53 19.31
C ASP A 530 12.86 0.91 17.97
N PHE A 531 11.59 1.08 17.56
CA PHE A 531 11.01 0.42 16.39
C PHE A 531 11.39 1.10 15.08
N ASN A 532 12.27 0.45 14.31
CA ASN A 532 12.71 0.95 13.02
C ASN A 532 12.59 -0.10 11.89
N PRO A 533 11.52 -0.06 11.08
CA PRO A 533 11.36 -0.95 9.93
C PRO A 533 12.21 -0.55 8.71
N TYR A 534 12.90 0.59 8.75
CA TYR A 534 13.71 1.09 7.65
C TYR A 534 15.18 0.69 7.79
N ALA A 535 15.64 -0.21 6.92
CA ALA A 535 17.07 -0.52 6.78
C ALA A 535 17.92 0.66 6.27
N ASP A 536 17.25 1.73 5.79
CA ASP A 536 17.87 2.91 5.17
C ASP A 536 18.15 4.06 6.17
N SER A 537 17.57 4.04 7.38
CA SER A 537 17.51 5.21 8.30
C SER A 537 18.45 5.15 9.51
N GLY A 538 18.86 3.97 9.97
CA GLY A 538 19.56 3.79 11.24
C GLY A 538 19.89 2.33 11.53
N ALA A 539 19.84 1.92 12.80
CA ALA A 539 19.81 0.51 13.16
C ALA A 539 18.46 -0.09 12.72
N PHE A 540 18.47 -1.13 11.89
CA PHE A 540 17.23 -1.81 11.49
C PHE A 540 16.69 -2.65 12.65
N ASN A 541 15.49 -2.32 13.11
CA ASN A 541 14.81 -2.97 14.22
C ASN A 541 13.30 -3.07 13.99
N ALA A 542 12.88 -3.83 12.98
CA ALA A 542 11.46 -4.11 12.71
C ALA A 542 10.78 -5.03 13.75
N LEU A 543 11.44 -5.30 14.88
CA LEU A 543 10.91 -6.01 16.06
C LEU A 543 11.02 -5.16 17.35
N GLY A 544 11.34 -3.86 17.22
CA GLY A 544 11.39 -2.94 18.36
C GLY A 544 10.05 -2.78 19.05
N THR A 545 10.11 -2.48 20.34
CA THR A 545 8.97 -2.30 21.24
C THR A 545 8.68 -0.83 21.55
N GLU A 546 9.70 0.05 21.67
CA GLU A 546 9.44 1.50 21.81
C GLU A 546 9.10 2.16 20.45
N ASN A 547 8.29 3.21 20.48
CA ASN A 547 7.77 3.98 19.33
C ASN A 547 7.03 3.12 18.27
N ASN A 548 6.51 1.94 18.66
CA ASN A 548 5.98 0.96 17.70
C ASN A 548 4.48 1.11 17.39
N GLY A 549 3.78 1.98 18.15
CA GLY A 549 2.39 2.35 17.96
C GLY A 549 1.35 1.38 18.54
N VAL A 550 1.76 0.32 19.26
CA VAL A 550 0.86 -0.58 20.00
C VAL A 550 1.43 -0.93 21.37
N TYR A 551 0.55 -1.23 22.33
CA TYR A 551 0.97 -1.69 23.66
C TYR A 551 1.62 -3.09 23.61
N ASP A 552 2.80 -3.23 24.19
CA ASP A 552 3.54 -4.48 24.38
C ASP A 552 3.53 -4.96 25.86
N GLU A 553 3.89 -6.23 26.11
CA GLU A 553 3.86 -6.80 27.47
C GLU A 553 4.94 -6.17 28.37
N ASP A 554 4.56 -5.85 29.63
CA ASP A 554 5.31 -5.11 30.65
C ASP A 554 5.45 -3.57 30.45
N GLU A 555 4.84 -2.95 29.43
CA GLU A 555 4.82 -1.49 29.25
C GLU A 555 4.02 -0.69 30.34
N PRO A 556 4.35 0.61 30.57
CA PRO A 556 3.61 1.45 31.51
C PRO A 556 2.23 1.85 30.97
N TYR A 557 1.15 1.48 31.68
CA TYR A 557 -0.21 1.93 31.37
C TYR A 557 -1.01 2.36 32.61
N GLN A 558 -2.14 3.01 32.35
CA GLN A 558 -3.03 3.56 33.36
C GLN A 558 -4.40 2.87 33.29
N ASP A 559 -4.62 1.92 34.21
CA ASP A 559 -5.88 1.19 34.49
C ASP A 559 -7.00 2.17 34.91
N LEU A 560 -7.54 2.87 33.91
CA LEU A 560 -8.42 4.04 33.99
C LEU A 560 -9.54 4.01 32.94
N GLY A 561 -9.60 2.96 32.12
CA GLY A 561 -10.54 2.81 31.03
C GLY A 561 -10.16 3.57 29.75
N LEU A 562 -10.92 3.29 28.68
CA LEU A 562 -10.72 3.87 27.35
C LEU A 562 -10.96 5.38 27.28
N ASP A 563 -11.70 5.97 28.23
CA ASP A 563 -11.78 7.44 28.33
C ASP A 563 -10.59 8.08 29.08
N GLY A 564 -9.82 7.26 29.82
CA GLY A 564 -8.62 7.66 30.55
C GLY A 564 -8.87 8.50 31.80
N VAL A 565 -10.07 8.44 32.40
CA VAL A 565 -10.48 9.25 33.56
C VAL A 565 -11.14 8.35 34.63
N ALA A 566 -10.48 8.23 35.79
CA ALA A 566 -11.04 7.51 36.94
C ALA A 566 -12.47 7.95 37.28
N CYS A 567 -13.43 7.02 37.28
CA CYS A 567 -14.85 7.32 37.37
C CYS A 567 -15.19 8.00 38.71
N PRO A 568 -15.82 9.20 38.72
CA PRO A 568 -15.98 9.98 39.95
C PRO A 568 -16.80 9.27 41.05
N GLU A 569 -16.37 9.39 42.32
CA GLU A 569 -16.97 8.64 43.45
C GLU A 569 -18.50 8.84 43.54
N GLY A 570 -19.25 7.78 43.22
CA GLY A 570 -20.72 7.77 43.28
C GLY A 570 -21.43 8.25 42.01
N LYS A 571 -20.70 8.42 40.90
CA LYS A 571 -21.27 8.43 39.53
C LYS A 571 -21.40 7.00 38.99
N GLU A 572 -22.02 6.90 37.83
CA GLU A 572 -21.90 5.78 36.90
C GLU A 572 -21.24 6.34 35.63
N CYS A 573 -20.29 5.62 35.04
CA CYS A 573 -19.60 5.99 33.80
C CYS A 573 -19.99 4.98 32.71
N PRO A 574 -21.17 5.13 32.07
CA PRO A 574 -21.80 4.07 31.25
C PRO A 574 -21.20 3.91 29.85
N TYR A 575 -20.15 4.68 29.54
CA TYR A 575 -19.53 4.81 28.23
C TYR A 575 -18.06 4.41 28.21
N ASP A 576 -17.54 3.98 29.35
CA ASP A 576 -16.17 3.53 29.51
C ASP A 576 -16.08 1.98 29.50
N TYR A 577 -14.87 1.47 29.29
CA TYR A 577 -14.53 0.06 29.28
C TYR A 577 -13.11 -0.13 29.83
N GLY A 578 -12.92 -1.11 30.71
CA GLY A 578 -11.63 -1.46 31.31
C GLY A 578 -11.58 -1.16 32.81
N GLU A 579 -11.84 0.09 33.21
CA GLU A 579 -11.46 0.70 34.50
C GLU A 579 -11.38 -0.25 35.72
N GLY A 580 -10.18 -0.30 36.32
CA GLY A 580 -9.92 -0.84 37.65
C GLY A 580 -9.81 -2.36 37.70
N ASN A 581 -9.43 -2.99 36.59
CA ASN A 581 -9.42 -4.44 36.45
C ASN A 581 -8.02 -5.08 36.56
N GLY A 582 -6.95 -4.29 36.38
CA GLY A 582 -5.55 -4.71 36.48
C GLY A 582 -4.93 -5.39 35.25
N GLN A 583 -5.48 -5.17 34.06
CA GLN A 583 -4.86 -5.45 32.76
C GLN A 583 -5.04 -4.24 31.82
N PHE A 584 -4.16 -4.07 30.83
CA PHE A 584 -4.36 -3.07 29.77
C PHE A 584 -5.51 -3.50 28.84
N ASP A 585 -6.46 -2.61 28.58
CA ASP A 585 -7.56 -2.85 27.66
C ASP A 585 -7.54 -2.03 26.36
N LEU A 586 -7.83 -2.72 25.26
CA LEU A 586 -8.15 -2.15 23.95
C LEU A 586 -9.67 -1.99 23.82
N ASN A 587 -10.12 -1.03 23.00
CA ASN A 587 -11.50 -1.03 22.49
C ASN A 587 -11.77 -2.40 21.83
N PRO A 588 -12.87 -3.10 22.15
CA PRO A 588 -13.18 -4.41 21.56
C PRO A 588 -13.24 -4.44 20.02
N ASN A 589 -13.36 -3.28 19.36
CA ASN A 589 -13.22 -3.13 17.91
C ASN A 589 -11.74 -3.06 17.47
N VAL A 590 -10.90 -2.28 18.16
CA VAL A 590 -9.43 -2.25 17.98
C VAL A 590 -8.83 -3.64 18.24
N ALA A 591 -9.24 -4.33 19.31
CA ALA A 591 -8.79 -5.70 19.62
C ALA A 591 -9.11 -6.71 18.50
N HIS A 592 -10.18 -6.48 17.74
CA HIS A 592 -10.52 -7.31 16.58
C HIS A 592 -9.65 -6.97 15.36
N MET A 593 -9.38 -5.69 15.09
CA MET A 593 -8.43 -5.26 14.07
C MET A 593 -7.03 -5.83 14.35
N MET A 594 -6.53 -5.71 15.59
CA MET A 594 -5.26 -6.31 16.04
C MET A 594 -5.19 -7.84 15.90
N ALA A 595 -6.34 -8.53 15.90
CA ALA A 595 -6.38 -9.98 15.70
C ALA A 595 -6.23 -10.41 14.23
N ILE A 596 -6.53 -9.53 13.27
CA ILE A 596 -6.45 -9.81 11.82
C ILE A 596 -5.30 -9.06 11.11
N ASP A 597 -4.69 -8.08 11.77
CA ASP A 597 -3.59 -7.24 11.28
C ASP A 597 -2.47 -8.06 10.61
N PRO A 598 -2.08 -7.80 9.35
CA PRO A 598 -1.07 -8.59 8.65
C PRO A 598 0.31 -8.51 9.30
N ARG A 599 0.68 -7.37 9.92
CA ARG A 599 1.91 -7.23 10.73
C ARG A 599 1.90 -8.28 11.85
N GLN A 600 0.83 -8.30 12.62
CA GLN A 600 0.60 -9.25 13.71
C GLN A 600 0.49 -10.71 13.22
N GLN A 601 -0.14 -10.97 12.08
CA GLN A 601 -0.23 -12.31 11.50
C GLN A 601 1.17 -12.83 11.11
N ILE A 602 2.00 -12.06 10.42
CA ILE A 602 3.37 -12.46 10.09
C ILE A 602 4.16 -12.80 11.37
N LEU A 603 4.08 -11.94 12.38
CA LEU A 603 4.74 -12.15 13.68
C LEU A 603 4.24 -13.42 14.41
N LYS A 604 2.98 -13.82 14.22
CA LYS A 604 2.37 -14.97 14.93
C LYS A 604 2.36 -16.29 14.13
N ARG A 605 2.53 -16.26 12.80
CA ARG A 605 2.46 -17.46 11.93
C ARG A 605 3.75 -18.29 11.94
N PRO A 606 3.65 -19.63 11.82
CA PRO A 606 4.80 -20.52 11.59
C PRO A 606 5.61 -20.10 10.36
N ALA A 607 6.94 -20.15 10.44
CA ALA A 607 7.81 -19.80 9.32
C ALA A 607 7.52 -20.64 8.06
N GLU A 608 7.17 -21.92 8.20
CA GLU A 608 6.84 -22.81 7.08
C GLU A 608 5.60 -22.38 6.27
N ASP A 609 4.63 -21.70 6.90
CA ASP A 609 3.46 -21.18 6.19
C ASP A 609 3.82 -19.94 5.36
N LEU A 610 4.71 -19.09 5.90
CA LEU A 610 5.22 -17.87 5.28
C LEU A 610 6.22 -18.15 4.15
N LYS A 611 7.14 -19.12 4.32
CA LYS A 611 8.09 -19.62 3.29
C LYS A 611 7.43 -20.14 2.01
N ARG A 612 6.11 -20.29 2.01
CA ARG A 612 5.31 -20.76 0.88
C ARG A 612 4.54 -19.62 0.18
N LEU A 613 4.71 -18.37 0.62
CA LEU A 613 4.13 -17.16 0.02
C LEU A 613 5.23 -16.28 -0.58
N ASN A 614 5.29 -16.17 -1.91
CA ASN A 614 6.09 -15.11 -2.53
C ASN A 614 5.29 -13.80 -2.44
N VAL A 615 5.84 -12.75 -1.84
CA VAL A 615 5.10 -11.50 -1.53
C VAL A 615 5.56 -10.35 -2.42
N TRP A 616 4.64 -9.73 -3.14
CA TRP A 616 4.85 -8.47 -3.86
C TRP A 616 4.04 -7.35 -3.20
N MET A 617 4.72 -6.44 -2.52
CA MET A 617 4.17 -5.19 -1.99
C MET A 617 4.52 -4.03 -2.93
N ASP A 618 3.60 -3.10 -3.14
CA ASP A 618 3.93 -1.77 -3.64
C ASP A 618 3.19 -0.68 -2.86
N ALA A 619 3.67 0.55 -2.90
CA ALA A 619 3.00 1.72 -2.36
C ALA A 619 3.60 3.04 -2.87
N GLY A 620 2.82 4.11 -2.82
CA GLY A 620 3.24 5.45 -3.26
C GLY A 620 3.87 6.25 -2.12
N ILE A 621 5.01 6.90 -2.39
CA ILE A 621 5.74 7.74 -1.42
C ILE A 621 5.06 9.08 -1.06
N ARG A 622 3.86 9.35 -1.63
CA ARG A 622 3.04 10.56 -1.42
C ARG A 622 1.54 10.24 -1.33
N ASP A 623 1.23 9.04 -0.89
CA ASP A 623 -0.13 8.52 -0.74
C ASP A 623 -0.88 9.15 0.45
N ILE A 624 -2.20 9.31 0.32
CA ILE A 624 -3.07 9.99 1.28
C ILE A 624 -3.12 9.39 2.69
N PHE A 625 -2.89 8.09 2.82
CA PHE A 625 -2.84 7.35 4.10
C PHE A 625 -1.41 6.87 4.40
N ASN A 626 -0.40 7.45 3.74
CA ASN A 626 1.00 7.07 3.89
C ASN A 626 1.25 5.57 3.61
N PHE A 627 0.59 4.95 2.62
CA PHE A 627 0.67 3.50 2.36
C PHE A 627 2.09 2.94 2.15
N VAL A 628 3.09 3.78 1.89
CA VAL A 628 4.51 3.36 1.88
C VAL A 628 4.96 2.85 3.24
N ILE A 629 4.57 3.51 4.33
CA ILE A 629 4.89 3.12 5.72
C ILE A 629 4.23 1.78 6.05
N HIS A 630 2.95 1.60 5.72
CA HIS A 630 2.28 0.31 5.91
C HIS A 630 3.00 -0.84 5.18
N GLY A 631 3.56 -0.57 3.99
CA GLY A 631 4.32 -1.56 3.23
C GLY A 631 5.74 -1.79 3.76
N ASP A 632 6.41 -0.75 4.25
CA ASP A 632 7.73 -0.84 4.87
C ASP A 632 7.69 -1.55 6.22
N ASN A 633 6.68 -1.28 7.06
CA ASN A 633 6.40 -2.02 8.29
C ASN A 633 6.22 -3.52 8.01
N LEU A 634 5.45 -3.86 6.96
CA LEU A 634 5.22 -5.24 6.54
C LEU A 634 6.49 -5.90 5.98
N ALA A 635 7.26 -5.17 5.17
CA ALA A 635 8.53 -5.61 4.61
C ALA A 635 9.59 -5.86 5.70
N GLY A 636 9.63 -5.00 6.72
CA GLY A 636 10.50 -5.11 7.89
C GLY A 636 10.20 -6.37 8.71
N VAL A 637 8.94 -6.62 9.08
CA VAL A 637 8.61 -7.86 9.81
C VAL A 637 8.82 -9.12 8.97
N LEU A 638 8.68 -9.05 7.64
CA LEU A 638 9.07 -10.16 6.74
C LEU A 638 10.58 -10.39 6.74
N GLU A 639 11.42 -9.35 6.65
CA GLU A 639 12.88 -9.49 6.72
C GLU A 639 13.32 -10.06 8.09
N ALA A 640 12.81 -9.52 9.19
CA ALA A 640 13.12 -10.01 10.53
C ALA A 640 12.70 -11.48 10.75
N ARG A 641 11.63 -11.94 10.08
CA ARG A 641 11.10 -13.31 10.21
C ARG A 641 11.63 -14.32 9.20
N LEU A 642 12.14 -13.88 8.04
CA LEU A 642 12.51 -14.75 6.90
C LEU A 642 13.94 -14.50 6.36
N GLY A 643 14.52 -13.32 6.60
CA GLY A 643 15.92 -13.00 6.32
C GLY A 643 16.92 -13.94 7.01
N PRO A 644 16.74 -14.31 8.30
CA PRO A 644 17.55 -15.34 8.97
C PRO A 644 17.46 -16.75 8.33
N GLU A 645 16.39 -17.03 7.59
CA GLU A 645 16.21 -18.26 6.79
C GLU A 645 16.72 -18.09 5.34
N GLY A 646 17.27 -16.91 5.01
CA GLY A 646 17.83 -16.55 3.71
C GLY A 646 16.83 -16.08 2.67
N LEU A 647 15.56 -15.88 3.03
CA LEU A 647 14.48 -15.39 2.17
C LEU A 647 14.25 -13.88 2.38
N HIS A 648 15.28 -13.10 2.06
CA HIS A 648 15.30 -11.66 2.30
C HIS A 648 14.20 -10.90 1.52
N THR A 649 13.77 -9.77 2.08
CA THR A 649 12.86 -8.80 1.47
C THR A 649 13.66 -7.71 0.76
N GLY A 650 13.49 -7.60 -0.56
CA GLY A 650 14.10 -6.53 -1.36
C GLY A 650 13.21 -5.28 -1.41
N SER A 651 13.68 -4.16 -0.87
CA SER A 651 13.04 -2.85 -1.03
C SER A 651 13.63 -2.09 -2.22
N TYR A 652 12.77 -1.42 -2.99
CA TYR A 652 13.11 -0.80 -4.29
C TYR A 652 12.43 0.57 -4.44
N ASN A 653 13.23 1.61 -4.74
CA ASN A 653 12.77 2.99 -4.90
C ASN A 653 12.61 3.33 -6.41
N ASP A 654 11.38 3.63 -6.83
CA ASP A 654 10.88 3.73 -8.22
C ASP A 654 11.08 2.47 -9.09
N PHE A 655 10.16 2.22 -10.02
CA PHE A 655 10.23 1.13 -11.00
C PHE A 655 11.53 1.11 -11.81
N SER A 656 12.18 2.26 -12.04
CA SER A 656 13.48 2.31 -12.69
C SER A 656 14.54 1.46 -11.98
N SER A 657 14.51 1.33 -10.66
CA SER A 657 15.47 0.52 -9.89
C SER A 657 15.40 -0.98 -10.21
N LEU A 658 14.23 -1.52 -10.59
CA LEU A 658 14.07 -2.94 -10.92
C LEU A 658 14.81 -3.37 -12.20
N MET A 659 15.09 -2.44 -13.11
CA MET A 659 15.70 -2.74 -14.41
C MET A 659 17.15 -2.26 -14.45
N PHE A 660 18.07 -3.17 -14.79
CA PHE A 660 19.48 -2.82 -15.00
C PHE A 660 19.85 -2.72 -16.51
N PRO A 661 20.71 -1.76 -16.91
CA PRO A 661 21.11 -0.56 -16.15
C PRO A 661 19.91 0.35 -15.87
N ARG A 662 19.89 1.02 -14.70
CA ARG A 662 18.78 1.90 -14.28
C ARG A 662 18.52 2.90 -15.41
N PRO A 663 17.30 2.94 -15.98
CA PRO A 663 17.00 3.84 -17.07
C PRO A 663 17.09 5.29 -16.59
N GLU A 664 17.56 6.20 -17.45
CA GLU A 664 17.68 7.65 -17.16
C GLU A 664 16.36 8.33 -16.73
N ASN A 665 15.23 7.65 -16.87
CA ASN A 665 13.91 8.06 -16.41
C ASN A 665 12.90 6.91 -16.61
N LEU A 666 11.79 6.99 -15.90
CA LEU A 666 10.69 6.02 -15.91
C LEU A 666 10.14 5.73 -17.33
N ASN A 667 10.13 6.69 -18.26
CA ASN A 667 9.71 6.49 -19.65
C ASN A 667 10.59 5.48 -20.43
N LYS A 668 11.80 5.20 -19.96
CA LYS A 668 12.73 4.20 -20.51
C LYS A 668 12.65 2.84 -19.79
N PHE A 669 11.91 2.70 -18.68
CA PHE A 669 11.70 1.42 -17.98
C PHE A 669 10.95 0.40 -18.84
N ARG A 670 11.35 -0.88 -18.80
CA ARG A 670 10.72 -1.97 -19.55
C ARG A 670 10.64 -3.20 -18.66
N PHE A 671 9.45 -3.50 -18.13
CA PHE A 671 9.22 -4.61 -17.20
C PHE A 671 9.78 -5.97 -17.68
N LEU A 672 9.70 -6.28 -18.99
CA LEU A 672 10.29 -7.48 -19.60
C LEU A 672 11.83 -7.61 -19.51
N LYS A 673 12.54 -6.59 -19.00
CA LYS A 673 13.98 -6.61 -18.75
C LYS A 673 14.34 -6.74 -17.27
N VAL A 674 13.36 -6.73 -16.37
CA VAL A 674 13.55 -6.96 -14.95
C VAL A 674 13.87 -8.44 -14.73
N ASN A 675 14.83 -8.72 -13.85
CA ASN A 675 15.26 -10.06 -13.51
C ASN A 675 14.49 -10.54 -12.26
N TYR A 676 13.23 -10.96 -12.42
CA TYR A 676 12.30 -11.22 -11.30
C TYR A 676 12.85 -12.21 -10.26
N GLY A 677 13.45 -13.32 -10.68
CA GLY A 677 14.11 -14.28 -9.77
C GLY A 677 15.37 -13.77 -9.05
N ALA A 678 15.83 -12.56 -9.38
CA ALA A 678 16.89 -11.89 -8.65
C ALA A 678 16.37 -10.78 -7.72
N LEU A 679 15.06 -10.51 -7.71
CA LEU A 679 14.43 -9.58 -6.77
C LEU A 679 14.25 -10.19 -5.37
N GLY A 680 14.00 -11.50 -5.30
CA GLY A 680 13.84 -12.25 -4.06
C GLY A 680 12.47 -12.92 -3.93
N HIS A 681 12.21 -13.49 -2.75
CA HIS A 681 10.94 -14.12 -2.40
C HIS A 681 9.91 -13.08 -1.93
N ASN A 682 10.38 -12.00 -1.32
CA ASN A 682 9.60 -10.88 -0.83
C ASN A 682 10.13 -9.57 -1.46
N VAL A 683 9.23 -8.69 -1.93
CA VAL A 683 9.56 -7.46 -2.64
C VAL A 683 8.69 -6.31 -2.12
N MET A 684 9.29 -5.15 -1.85
CA MET A 684 8.60 -3.88 -1.58
C MET A 684 8.99 -2.84 -2.63
N MET A 685 8.00 -2.29 -3.34
CA MET A 685 8.17 -1.26 -4.37
C MET A 685 7.61 0.08 -3.89
N ARG A 686 8.50 0.98 -3.45
CA ARG A 686 8.19 2.39 -3.16
C ARG A 686 8.16 3.16 -4.48
N TYR A 687 6.98 3.37 -5.07
CA TYR A 687 6.86 4.05 -6.36
C TYR A 687 6.69 5.56 -6.19
N GLY A 688 7.29 6.30 -7.13
CA GLY A 688 7.49 7.75 -7.06
C GLY A 688 8.98 8.09 -7.04
N ASP A 689 9.32 9.27 -7.54
CA ASP A 689 10.68 9.80 -7.56
C ASP A 689 10.81 10.87 -6.46
N TYR A 690 11.71 10.68 -5.49
CA TYR A 690 11.93 11.66 -4.42
C TYR A 690 12.43 13.01 -4.95
N ASP A 691 13.12 13.02 -6.08
CA ASP A 691 13.66 14.21 -6.76
C ASP A 691 12.67 14.81 -7.78
N ALA A 692 11.42 14.33 -7.79
CA ALA A 692 10.35 14.78 -8.70
C ALA A 692 10.10 16.29 -8.59
N SER A 693 9.92 16.94 -9.75
CA SER A 693 9.52 18.35 -9.79
C SER A 693 8.04 18.54 -9.41
N ASP A 694 7.66 19.73 -8.94
CA ASP A 694 6.28 20.10 -8.62
C ASP A 694 5.28 19.72 -9.73
N GLU A 695 5.64 19.91 -11.00
CA GLU A 695 4.81 19.55 -12.17
C GLU A 695 4.62 18.02 -12.28
N THR A 696 5.64 17.25 -11.91
CA THR A 696 5.61 15.76 -11.92
C THR A 696 4.82 15.21 -10.74
N ILE A 697 4.96 15.80 -9.55
CA ILE A 697 4.19 15.46 -8.35
C ILE A 697 2.71 15.81 -8.55
N ALA A 698 2.40 17.03 -9.01
CA ALA A 698 1.04 17.48 -9.29
C ALA A 698 0.36 16.67 -10.41
N ALA A 699 1.13 16.06 -11.31
CA ALA A 699 0.60 15.17 -12.33
C ALA A 699 0.25 13.76 -11.78
N GLY A 700 0.81 13.35 -10.63
CA GLY A 700 0.48 12.09 -9.95
C GLY A 700 1.66 11.30 -9.35
N ASP A 701 2.91 11.78 -9.43
CA ASP A 701 4.06 10.96 -9.07
C ASP A 701 4.12 10.58 -7.57
N GLY A 702 4.08 9.28 -7.29
CA GLY A 702 4.10 8.71 -5.94
C GLY A 702 2.79 8.86 -5.14
N ARG A 703 1.75 9.48 -5.71
CA ARG A 703 0.42 9.61 -5.11
C ARG A 703 -0.37 8.28 -5.10
N HIS A 704 -1.60 8.27 -4.59
CA HIS A 704 -2.38 7.06 -4.25
C HIS A 704 -2.41 5.92 -5.30
N VAL A 705 -2.53 6.23 -6.60
CA VAL A 705 -2.36 5.23 -7.68
C VAL A 705 -1.05 5.39 -8.47
N GLY A 706 -0.44 6.56 -8.39
CA GLY A 706 0.75 6.99 -9.12
C GLY A 706 0.43 7.73 -10.43
N TYR A 707 1.48 8.16 -11.13
CA TYR A 707 1.36 8.69 -12.48
C TYR A 707 0.93 7.58 -13.46
N PRO A 708 0.25 7.83 -14.59
CA PRO A 708 -0.32 6.74 -15.42
C PRO A 708 0.65 5.69 -15.97
N SER A 709 1.96 5.96 -15.95
CA SER A 709 2.98 4.93 -16.21
C SER A 709 3.18 3.99 -15.02
N GLN A 710 3.21 4.51 -13.79
CA GLN A 710 3.27 3.74 -12.53
C GLN A 710 2.05 2.83 -12.41
N VAL A 711 0.83 3.35 -12.63
CA VAL A 711 -0.42 2.54 -12.66
C VAL A 711 -0.30 1.29 -13.55
N VAL A 712 0.25 1.45 -14.76
CA VAL A 712 0.47 0.33 -15.69
C VAL A 712 1.61 -0.58 -15.23
N PHE A 713 2.69 -0.02 -14.67
CA PHE A 713 3.84 -0.80 -14.22
C PHE A 713 3.54 -1.66 -12.99
N ARG A 714 2.76 -1.18 -12.02
CA ARG A 714 2.30 -1.97 -10.84
C ARG A 714 1.70 -3.31 -11.25
N VAL A 715 0.69 -3.27 -12.14
CA VAL A 715 0.04 -4.46 -12.70
C VAL A 715 1.03 -5.31 -13.54
N GLN A 716 1.87 -4.67 -14.35
CA GLN A 716 2.85 -5.41 -15.17
C GLN A 716 3.90 -6.15 -14.34
N THR A 717 4.48 -5.53 -13.32
CA THR A 717 5.53 -6.13 -12.50
C THR A 717 4.97 -7.21 -11.60
N PHE A 718 3.80 -7.00 -10.98
CA PHE A 718 3.13 -8.04 -10.20
C PHE A 718 2.81 -9.29 -11.06
N TYR A 719 2.21 -9.13 -12.25
CA TYR A 719 1.96 -10.27 -13.13
C TYR A 719 3.24 -10.93 -13.65
N SER A 720 4.34 -10.19 -13.78
CA SER A 720 5.64 -10.74 -14.19
C SER A 720 6.29 -11.57 -13.08
N PHE A 721 6.23 -11.06 -11.84
CA PHE A 721 6.62 -11.77 -10.63
C PHE A 721 5.78 -13.04 -10.48
N ALA A 722 4.44 -12.94 -10.55
CA ALA A 722 3.56 -14.11 -10.52
C ALA A 722 3.86 -15.13 -11.63
N ASN A 723 4.11 -14.66 -12.86
CA ASN A 723 4.54 -15.50 -13.99
C ASN A 723 5.91 -16.18 -13.77
N TYR A 724 6.80 -15.60 -12.95
CA TYR A 724 8.10 -16.16 -12.60
C TYR A 724 8.05 -17.15 -11.42
N HIS A 725 7.13 -16.96 -10.46
CA HIS A 725 7.01 -17.85 -9.30
C HIS A 725 6.00 -19.00 -9.50
N PHE A 726 5.22 -19.01 -10.59
CA PHE A 726 4.36 -20.15 -10.97
C PHE A 726 5.09 -21.19 -11.86
N PRO A 727 5.35 -22.42 -11.39
CA PRO A 727 6.01 -23.46 -12.17
C PRO A 727 5.11 -24.14 -13.21
N ASN A 728 5.76 -24.88 -14.12
CA ASN A 728 5.11 -25.71 -15.14
C ASN A 728 4.13 -24.93 -16.03
N GLY A 729 4.47 -23.68 -16.35
CA GLY A 729 3.59 -22.76 -17.10
C GLY A 729 3.39 -23.16 -18.57
N HIS A 730 2.19 -22.88 -19.10
CA HIS A 730 1.86 -23.14 -20.50
C HIS A 730 2.11 -21.90 -21.39
N PHE A 731 3.05 -22.01 -22.34
CA PHE A 731 3.51 -20.89 -23.18
C PHE A 731 3.14 -20.99 -24.68
N ASP A 732 2.40 -22.02 -25.15
CA ASP A 732 2.19 -22.18 -26.61
C ASP A 732 1.42 -20.97 -27.22
N PRO A 733 2.01 -20.28 -28.22
CA PRO A 733 1.48 -19.04 -28.78
C PRO A 733 0.25 -19.28 -29.67
N VAL A 734 -0.55 -18.24 -29.88
CA VAL A 734 -1.77 -18.29 -30.71
C VAL A 734 -1.80 -17.18 -31.76
N GLU A 735 -2.08 -17.54 -33.01
CA GLU A 735 -2.06 -16.60 -34.15
C GLU A 735 -3.19 -15.56 -34.11
N SER A 736 -4.31 -15.88 -33.46
CA SER A 736 -5.43 -14.95 -33.25
C SER A 736 -6.23 -15.28 -31.99
N TYR A 737 -6.88 -14.26 -31.44
CA TYR A 737 -7.81 -14.31 -30.32
C TYR A 737 -8.80 -13.15 -30.44
N ASP A 738 -9.94 -13.26 -29.77
CA ASP A 738 -10.83 -12.13 -29.49
C ASP A 738 -10.86 -11.94 -27.97
N PHE A 739 -10.37 -10.79 -27.49
CA PHE A 739 -10.31 -10.49 -26.06
C PHE A 739 -11.72 -10.30 -25.47
N ASN A 740 -12.64 -9.70 -26.24
CA ASN A 740 -14.01 -9.43 -25.78
C ASN A 740 -14.85 -10.71 -25.67
N ALA A 741 -14.43 -11.79 -26.34
CA ALA A 741 -15.02 -13.13 -26.21
C ALA A 741 -14.36 -13.97 -25.08
N LEU A 742 -13.34 -13.44 -24.40
CA LEU A 742 -12.57 -14.10 -23.35
C LEU A 742 -12.62 -13.36 -22.01
N MET A 743 -12.99 -12.08 -21.99
CA MET A 743 -13.49 -11.34 -20.83
C MET A 743 -14.99 -11.64 -20.66
N LEU A 744 -15.38 -12.23 -19.53
CA LEU A 744 -16.76 -12.59 -19.20
C LEU A 744 -17.19 -11.84 -17.92
N LYS A 745 -18.34 -11.17 -17.99
CA LYS A 745 -19.03 -10.58 -16.83
C LYS A 745 -20.07 -11.57 -16.34
N LEU A 746 -19.99 -12.02 -15.08
CA LEU A 746 -20.76 -13.16 -14.60
C LEU A 746 -21.23 -12.95 -13.15
N ARG A 747 -22.08 -13.87 -12.69
CA ARG A 747 -22.53 -13.93 -11.29
C ARG A 747 -22.42 -15.37 -10.78
N PHE A 748 -22.09 -15.53 -9.51
CA PHE A 748 -22.14 -16.80 -8.78
C PHE A 748 -23.05 -16.67 -7.56
N TYR A 749 -23.49 -17.78 -6.98
CA TYR A 749 -24.22 -17.78 -5.70
C TYR A 749 -23.24 -17.99 -4.56
N SER A 750 -23.23 -17.10 -3.57
CA SER A 750 -22.47 -17.31 -2.34
C SER A 750 -23.38 -17.88 -1.26
N GLU A 751 -22.98 -19.00 -0.67
CA GLU A 751 -23.59 -19.58 0.54
C GLU A 751 -23.18 -18.76 1.79
N ALA A 752 -22.04 -18.06 1.71
CA ALA A 752 -21.58 -17.09 2.69
C ALA A 752 -22.54 -15.90 2.84
N LEU A 753 -23.01 -15.32 1.73
CA LEU A 753 -23.90 -14.14 1.74
C LEU A 753 -25.38 -14.48 1.47
N GLY A 754 -25.69 -15.70 1.05
CA GLY A 754 -27.04 -16.13 0.71
C GLY A 754 -27.62 -15.49 -0.57
N ARG A 755 -26.80 -14.74 -1.32
CA ARG A 755 -27.20 -13.93 -2.49
C ARG A 755 -26.29 -14.15 -3.69
N MET A 756 -26.76 -13.75 -4.86
CA MET A 756 -25.93 -13.70 -6.07
C MET A 756 -24.90 -12.56 -5.96
N GLN A 757 -23.67 -12.82 -6.40
CA GLN A 757 -22.54 -11.89 -6.36
C GLN A 757 -21.95 -11.73 -7.77
N LYS A 758 -21.54 -10.51 -8.15
CA LYS A 758 -20.85 -10.28 -9.44
C LYS A 758 -19.41 -10.80 -9.37
N TYR A 759 -18.86 -11.12 -10.52
CA TYR A 759 -17.42 -11.17 -10.76
C TYR A 759 -17.14 -11.03 -12.25
N SER A 760 -15.98 -10.47 -12.58
CA SER A 760 -15.44 -10.56 -13.94
C SER A 760 -14.36 -11.65 -14.01
N ILE A 761 -14.20 -12.29 -15.17
CA ILE A 761 -13.14 -13.28 -15.41
C ILE A 761 -12.57 -13.12 -16.81
N VAL A 762 -11.24 -13.12 -16.93
CA VAL A 762 -10.51 -13.06 -18.19
C VAL A 762 -9.79 -14.39 -18.41
N LEU A 763 -10.20 -15.11 -19.44
CA LEU A 763 -9.68 -16.42 -19.83
C LEU A 763 -8.51 -16.28 -20.82
N PRO A 764 -7.43 -17.08 -20.69
CA PRO A 764 -6.20 -16.86 -21.45
C PRO A 764 -6.33 -17.05 -22.97
N PRO A 765 -5.37 -16.53 -23.77
CA PRO A 765 -5.39 -16.62 -25.22
C PRO A 765 -5.46 -18.07 -25.73
N GLY A 766 -6.56 -18.40 -26.40
CA GLY A 766 -6.80 -19.75 -26.91
C GLY A 766 -7.33 -20.75 -25.89
N TYR A 767 -7.91 -20.30 -24.76
CA TYR A 767 -8.62 -21.19 -23.81
C TYR A 767 -9.64 -22.11 -24.52
N TYR A 768 -10.38 -21.59 -25.51
CA TYR A 768 -11.33 -22.34 -26.33
C TYR A 768 -10.69 -22.96 -27.60
N VAL A 769 -9.72 -23.87 -27.45
CA VAL A 769 -9.18 -24.63 -28.60
C VAL A 769 -10.25 -25.59 -29.15
N LYS A 770 -10.42 -25.65 -30.48
CA LYS A 770 -11.28 -26.66 -31.12
C LYS A 770 -10.59 -28.03 -31.15
N ASN A 771 -11.36 -29.11 -31.10
CA ASN A 771 -10.86 -30.47 -31.23
C ASN A 771 -9.98 -30.64 -32.51
N SER A 772 -8.92 -31.43 -32.37
CA SER A 772 -7.85 -31.59 -33.38
C SER A 772 -8.29 -32.37 -34.64
N ASP A 773 -9.52 -32.88 -34.68
CA ASP A 773 -10.17 -33.46 -35.86
C ASP A 773 -11.03 -32.45 -36.65
N GLY A 774 -11.23 -31.24 -36.12
CA GLY A 774 -12.08 -30.20 -36.70
C GLY A 774 -13.58 -30.45 -36.59
N GLY A 775 -14.02 -31.42 -35.78
CA GLY A 775 -15.42 -31.78 -35.60
C GLY A 775 -16.16 -30.91 -34.60
N GLU A 776 -17.50 -30.86 -34.72
CA GLU A 776 -18.42 -30.29 -33.72
C GLU A 776 -18.61 -31.26 -32.52
N GLY A 777 -17.50 -31.64 -31.89
CA GLY A 777 -17.49 -32.22 -30.55
C GLY A 777 -17.06 -31.16 -29.55
N GLN A 778 -17.58 -31.20 -28.31
CA GLN A 778 -16.99 -30.43 -27.22
C GLN A 778 -15.52 -30.88 -27.06
N PRO A 779 -14.56 -29.95 -26.93
CA PRO A 779 -13.23 -30.29 -26.43
C PRO A 779 -13.35 -30.93 -25.04
N ASP A 780 -12.34 -31.71 -24.64
CA ASP A 780 -12.08 -31.85 -23.21
C ASP A 780 -11.52 -30.50 -22.74
N ILE A 781 -12.43 -29.65 -22.24
CA ILE A 781 -12.21 -28.20 -22.10
C ILE A 781 -11.00 -27.92 -21.20
N CYS A 782 -10.75 -28.82 -20.24
CA CYS A 782 -9.65 -28.73 -19.27
C CYS A 782 -8.58 -29.82 -19.43
N ALA A 783 -8.33 -30.25 -20.68
CA ALA A 783 -7.14 -31.03 -21.04
C ALA A 783 -5.84 -30.26 -20.78
N GLU A 784 -5.90 -28.93 -20.85
CA GLU A 784 -4.87 -27.99 -20.41
C GLU A 784 -5.39 -27.20 -19.20
N ARG A 785 -4.50 -26.80 -18.26
CA ARG A 785 -4.90 -26.13 -17.01
C ARG A 785 -3.95 -25.01 -16.61
N TYR A 786 -4.54 -23.88 -16.20
CA TYR A 786 -3.84 -22.61 -16.04
C TYR A 786 -3.81 -22.16 -14.57
N PRO A 787 -2.72 -21.55 -14.07
CA PRO A 787 -2.76 -20.85 -12.79
C PRO A 787 -3.77 -19.69 -12.81
N SER A 788 -4.21 -19.29 -11.63
CA SER A 788 -5.22 -18.26 -11.41
C SER A 788 -4.69 -17.10 -10.58
N ILE A 789 -5.10 -15.88 -10.94
CA ILE A 789 -4.82 -14.66 -10.20
C ILE A 789 -6.15 -14.00 -9.86
N TYR A 790 -6.44 -13.83 -8.59
CA TYR A 790 -7.59 -13.08 -8.08
C TYR A 790 -7.12 -11.66 -7.80
N LEU A 791 -7.72 -10.67 -8.47
CA LEU A 791 -7.30 -9.28 -8.42
C LEU A 791 -8.48 -8.38 -8.03
N MET A 792 -8.49 -7.96 -6.77
CA MET A 792 -9.48 -7.06 -6.18
C MET A 792 -9.25 -5.61 -6.62
N HIS A 793 -10.34 -4.85 -6.70
CA HIS A 793 -10.35 -3.49 -7.23
C HIS A 793 -10.28 -2.43 -6.11
N GLY A 794 -10.10 -1.16 -6.50
CA GLY A 794 -10.11 -0.03 -5.56
C GLY A 794 -11.51 0.37 -5.11
N TYR A 795 -11.58 1.40 -4.27
CA TYR A 795 -12.83 1.90 -3.69
C TYR A 795 -13.83 2.35 -4.77
N GLY A 796 -15.10 2.01 -4.62
CA GLY A 796 -16.19 2.38 -5.54
C GLY A 796 -16.10 1.82 -6.97
N MET A 797 -15.01 1.14 -7.35
CA MET A 797 -14.85 0.50 -8.65
C MET A 797 -15.77 -0.72 -8.81
N GLU A 798 -15.87 -1.25 -10.04
CA GLU A 798 -16.50 -2.54 -10.35
C GLU A 798 -15.45 -3.53 -10.91
N PRO A 799 -15.67 -4.85 -10.80
CA PRO A 799 -14.80 -5.89 -11.36
C PRO A 799 -14.38 -5.64 -12.81
N GLU A 800 -15.31 -5.15 -13.62
CA GLU A 800 -15.17 -4.82 -15.03
C GLU A 800 -14.13 -3.73 -15.29
N GLY A 801 -14.08 -2.73 -14.41
CA GLY A 801 -13.14 -1.61 -14.51
C GLY A 801 -11.69 -2.07 -14.27
N MET A 802 -11.49 -3.00 -13.33
CA MET A 802 -10.17 -3.58 -13.08
C MET A 802 -9.77 -4.63 -14.13
N ALA A 803 -10.72 -5.42 -14.63
CA ALA A 803 -10.50 -6.39 -15.70
C ALA A 803 -10.04 -5.72 -17.02
N ALA A 804 -10.39 -4.45 -17.24
CA ALA A 804 -9.95 -3.64 -18.38
C ALA A 804 -8.44 -3.32 -18.40
N ALA A 805 -7.68 -3.59 -17.33
CA ALA A 805 -6.22 -3.44 -17.31
C ALA A 805 -5.47 -4.60 -18.01
N ILE A 806 -6.08 -5.79 -18.11
CA ILE A 806 -5.45 -7.02 -18.61
C ILE A 806 -5.09 -7.07 -20.12
N PRO A 807 -5.74 -6.33 -21.06
CA PRO A 807 -5.37 -6.37 -22.49
C PRO A 807 -3.88 -6.15 -22.77
N ILE A 808 -3.23 -5.35 -21.93
CA ILE A 808 -1.80 -5.01 -22.00
C ILE A 808 -0.92 -6.26 -21.80
N LEU A 809 -1.32 -7.16 -20.90
CA LEU A 809 -0.62 -8.42 -20.62
C LEU A 809 -1.03 -9.55 -21.55
N PHE A 810 -2.29 -9.54 -22.00
CA PHE A 810 -2.87 -10.57 -22.87
C PHE A 810 -2.08 -10.79 -24.16
N GLY A 811 -1.54 -9.70 -24.74
CA GLY A 811 -0.67 -9.77 -25.92
C GLY A 811 0.64 -10.54 -25.71
N TYR A 812 1.19 -10.56 -24.49
CA TYR A 812 2.42 -11.31 -24.16
C TYR A 812 2.13 -12.79 -23.91
N MET A 813 0.99 -13.12 -23.31
CA MET A 813 0.50 -14.51 -23.21
C MET A 813 0.25 -15.12 -24.60
N ALA A 814 -0.32 -14.34 -25.52
CA ALA A 814 -0.60 -14.79 -26.89
C ALA A 814 0.68 -15.04 -27.72
N GLN A 815 1.78 -14.37 -27.36
CA GLN A 815 3.10 -14.52 -27.99
C GLN A 815 3.96 -15.61 -27.34
N GLY A 816 3.51 -16.25 -26.25
CA GLY A 816 4.33 -17.21 -25.49
C GLY A 816 5.48 -16.57 -24.71
N ILE A 817 5.39 -15.27 -24.43
CA ILE A 817 6.35 -14.54 -23.58
C ILE A 817 5.92 -14.65 -22.11
N PHE A 818 4.62 -14.75 -21.86
CA PHE A 818 4.01 -15.06 -20.56
C PHE A 818 3.34 -16.43 -20.62
N GLN A 819 3.29 -17.12 -19.48
CA GLN A 819 2.43 -18.28 -19.34
C GLN A 819 0.95 -17.84 -19.34
N LYS A 820 0.09 -18.73 -19.81
CA LYS A 820 -1.36 -18.52 -19.84
C LYS A 820 -1.93 -18.57 -18.42
N ILE A 821 -2.59 -17.49 -18.01
CA ILE A 821 -3.14 -17.26 -16.66
C ILE A 821 -4.64 -16.97 -16.78
N ILE A 822 -5.45 -17.50 -15.87
CA ILE A 822 -6.85 -17.06 -15.66
C ILE A 822 -6.84 -15.89 -14.67
N SER A 823 -7.45 -14.76 -15.02
CA SER A 823 -7.56 -13.60 -14.12
C SER A 823 -9.00 -13.43 -13.65
N VAL A 824 -9.23 -13.35 -12.34
CA VAL A 824 -10.56 -13.26 -11.70
C VAL A 824 -10.66 -11.95 -10.94
N PHE A 825 -11.81 -11.28 -11.01
CA PHE A 825 -12.07 -9.97 -10.42
C PHE A 825 -13.29 -10.09 -9.50
N PRO A 826 -13.10 -10.26 -8.18
CA PRO A 826 -14.19 -10.29 -7.22
C PRO A 826 -14.84 -8.90 -7.07
N ASP A 827 -16.16 -8.87 -6.88
CA ASP A 827 -16.88 -7.64 -6.55
C ASP A 827 -16.64 -7.22 -5.10
N GLY A 828 -16.34 -5.95 -4.92
CA GLY A 828 -16.24 -5.25 -3.63
C GLY A 828 -16.96 -3.90 -3.65
N LYS A 829 -17.76 -3.61 -4.68
CA LYS A 829 -18.60 -2.40 -4.71
C LYS A 829 -19.75 -2.56 -3.73
N CYS A 830 -20.19 -1.45 -3.14
CA CYS A 830 -21.40 -1.52 -2.33
C CYS A 830 -22.66 -1.71 -3.20
N ASP A 831 -23.58 -2.53 -2.69
CA ASP A 831 -24.83 -2.91 -3.35
C ASP A 831 -26.01 -2.62 -2.42
N SER A 832 -27.04 -1.98 -2.94
CA SER A 832 -28.24 -1.56 -2.22
C SER A 832 -29.48 -2.14 -2.90
N PRO A 833 -30.67 -2.15 -2.27
CA PRO A 833 -31.90 -2.57 -2.94
C PRO A 833 -32.17 -1.85 -4.27
N HIS A 834 -31.79 -0.56 -4.35
CA HIS A 834 -31.88 0.23 -5.57
C HIS A 834 -30.82 -0.20 -6.60
N GLN A 835 -29.55 -0.27 -6.20
CA GLN A 835 -28.45 -0.61 -7.12
C GLN A 835 -28.60 -2.02 -7.69
N CYS A 836 -28.93 -3.01 -6.86
CA CYS A 836 -29.19 -4.39 -7.29
C CYS A 836 -30.31 -4.45 -8.35
N MET A 837 -31.36 -3.63 -8.17
CA MET A 837 -32.46 -3.54 -9.11
C MET A 837 -32.04 -2.85 -10.42
N GLU A 838 -31.40 -1.67 -10.34
CA GLU A 838 -30.91 -0.92 -11.51
C GLU A 838 -29.91 -1.73 -12.35
N ASP A 839 -28.96 -2.40 -11.70
CA ASP A 839 -28.02 -3.35 -12.31
C ASP A 839 -28.75 -4.52 -12.96
N CYS A 840 -29.86 -4.99 -12.37
CA CYS A 840 -30.65 -6.08 -12.92
C CYS A 840 -31.48 -5.63 -14.12
N GLU A 841 -32.11 -4.46 -14.08
CA GLU A 841 -32.80 -3.89 -15.24
C GLU A 841 -31.82 -3.65 -16.39
N THR A 842 -30.60 -3.20 -16.07
CA THR A 842 -29.49 -2.98 -17.02
C THR A 842 -28.99 -4.29 -17.64
N ASP A 843 -28.72 -5.31 -16.83
CA ASP A 843 -28.38 -6.67 -17.29
C ASP A 843 -29.49 -7.23 -18.22
N CYS A 844 -30.75 -7.03 -17.85
CA CYS A 844 -31.92 -7.55 -18.56
C CYS A 844 -32.27 -6.80 -19.86
N ALA A 845 -31.93 -5.52 -19.99
CA ALA A 845 -32.22 -4.71 -21.19
C ALA A 845 -31.56 -5.24 -22.47
N ALA A 846 -30.50 -6.05 -22.34
CA ALA A 846 -29.83 -6.72 -23.47
C ALA A 846 -30.39 -8.13 -23.79
N VAL A 847 -31.33 -8.65 -23.00
CA VAL A 847 -31.79 -10.05 -23.08
C VAL A 847 -33.02 -10.18 -23.99
N PRO A 848 -33.12 -11.22 -24.87
CA PRO A 848 -34.25 -11.38 -25.79
C PRO A 848 -35.65 -11.56 -25.18
N ASP A 849 -35.73 -11.84 -23.87
CA ASP A 849 -36.96 -11.84 -23.07
C ASP A 849 -36.74 -11.03 -21.79
N GLU A 850 -36.57 -9.71 -21.97
CA GLU A 850 -36.40 -8.73 -20.90
C GLU A 850 -37.46 -8.87 -19.78
N ALA A 851 -38.71 -9.19 -20.14
CA ALA A 851 -39.79 -9.31 -19.17
C ALA A 851 -39.66 -10.56 -18.28
N ALA A 852 -39.20 -11.69 -18.82
CA ALA A 852 -38.85 -12.86 -18.02
C ALA A 852 -37.61 -12.58 -17.14
N CYS A 853 -36.60 -11.89 -17.69
CA CYS A 853 -35.38 -11.54 -16.96
C CYS A 853 -35.66 -10.57 -15.79
N ARG A 854 -36.44 -9.50 -16.00
CA ARG A 854 -36.82 -8.55 -14.92
C ARG A 854 -37.55 -9.25 -13.76
N ALA A 855 -38.36 -10.28 -14.05
CA ALA A 855 -39.01 -11.07 -13.00
C ALA A 855 -38.02 -11.88 -12.13
N GLN A 856 -36.80 -12.13 -12.60
CA GLN A 856 -35.72 -12.78 -11.85
C GLN A 856 -34.98 -11.80 -10.91
N CYS A 857 -35.12 -10.47 -11.09
CA CYS A 857 -34.55 -9.47 -10.17
C CYS A 857 -35.17 -9.57 -8.77
N GLU A 858 -36.50 -9.70 -8.70
CA GLU A 858 -37.24 -9.85 -7.44
C GLU A 858 -37.18 -11.28 -6.86
N THR A 859 -36.83 -12.30 -7.65
CA THR A 859 -37.06 -13.72 -7.26
C THR A 859 -35.84 -14.64 -7.29
N GLU A 860 -34.79 -14.31 -8.05
CA GLU A 860 -33.53 -15.07 -8.11
C GLU A 860 -32.33 -14.25 -7.62
N ARG A 861 -32.37 -12.91 -7.74
CA ARG A 861 -31.38 -12.00 -7.13
C ARG A 861 -31.79 -11.49 -5.75
N ASP A 862 -33.09 -11.55 -5.46
CA ASP A 862 -33.71 -11.08 -4.20
C ASP A 862 -33.33 -9.66 -3.80
N CYS A 863 -33.29 -8.73 -4.78
CA CYS A 863 -32.85 -7.35 -4.55
C CYS A 863 -33.65 -6.60 -3.47
N ALA A 864 -34.87 -7.04 -3.16
CA ALA A 864 -35.70 -6.47 -2.09
C ALA A 864 -35.16 -6.75 -0.67
N ASN A 865 -34.33 -7.79 -0.51
CA ASN A 865 -33.72 -8.20 0.76
C ASN A 865 -32.20 -7.93 0.83
N VAL A 866 -31.61 -7.28 -0.18
CA VAL A 866 -30.20 -6.84 -0.14
C VAL A 866 -30.05 -5.79 0.95
N LEU A 867 -29.33 -6.13 2.01
CA LEU A 867 -29.02 -5.17 3.06
C LEU A 867 -27.83 -4.30 2.61
N PRO A 868 -27.85 -2.97 2.88
CA PRO A 868 -26.66 -2.13 2.75
C PRO A 868 -25.58 -2.62 3.71
N GLU A 869 -24.56 -3.27 3.15
CA GLU A 869 -23.44 -3.83 3.91
C GLU A 869 -22.31 -2.79 4.13
N CYS A 870 -22.42 -1.61 3.51
CA CYS A 870 -21.39 -0.57 3.36
C CYS A 870 -22.03 0.76 2.87
N VAL A 871 -21.22 1.80 2.67
CA VAL A 871 -21.54 3.12 2.15
C VAL A 871 -21.10 3.29 0.68
N SER A 872 -19.90 2.81 0.29
CA SER A 872 -19.46 2.86 -1.12
C SER A 872 -18.55 1.71 -1.57
N GLY A 873 -17.93 0.96 -0.66
CA GLY A 873 -17.19 -0.26 -1.01
C GLY A 873 -16.80 -1.09 0.22
N THR A 874 -16.59 -2.39 0.02
CA THR A 874 -16.19 -3.31 1.10
C THR A 874 -14.67 -3.44 1.17
N PHE A 875 -14.13 -3.63 2.37
CA PHE A 875 -12.71 -3.94 2.61
C PHE A 875 -12.39 -5.43 2.41
N TYR A 876 -13.23 -6.15 1.65
CA TYR A 876 -13.10 -7.58 1.34
C TYR A 876 -13.01 -8.51 2.57
N ALA A 877 -13.53 -8.10 3.73
CA ALA A 877 -13.49 -8.83 5.01
C ALA A 877 -14.88 -9.11 5.59
N ASP A 878 -15.00 -10.04 6.54
CA ASP A 878 -16.27 -10.38 7.20
C ASP A 878 -16.75 -9.22 8.10
N HIS A 879 -17.91 -8.63 7.81
CA HIS A 879 -18.37 -7.40 8.46
C HIS A 879 -18.82 -7.63 9.92
N ARG A 880 -18.41 -6.73 10.82
CA ARG A 880 -18.74 -6.84 12.24
C ARG A 880 -20.20 -6.48 12.55
N ALA A 881 -20.69 -5.33 12.11
CA ALA A 881 -22.03 -4.84 12.41
C ALA A 881 -22.53 -3.89 11.31
N THR A 882 -23.80 -3.48 11.37
CA THR A 882 -24.36 -2.45 10.49
C THR A 882 -25.21 -1.47 11.29
N ALA A 883 -25.52 -0.30 10.75
CA ALA A 883 -26.49 0.62 11.37
C ALA A 883 -27.86 -0.05 11.62
N HIS A 884 -28.31 -0.94 10.72
CA HIS A 884 -29.59 -1.65 10.84
C HIS A 884 -29.58 -2.88 11.75
N ASN A 885 -28.45 -3.56 11.91
CA ASN A 885 -28.27 -4.57 12.96
C ASN A 885 -27.04 -4.21 13.82
N PRO A 886 -27.25 -3.38 14.86
CA PRO A 886 -26.17 -2.87 15.68
C PRO A 886 -25.61 -3.90 16.66
N VAL A 887 -26.26 -5.04 16.95
CA VAL A 887 -25.86 -5.90 18.08
C VAL A 887 -25.02 -7.11 17.62
N ASP A 888 -23.94 -7.41 18.36
CA ASP A 888 -23.16 -8.66 18.27
C ASP A 888 -23.98 -9.88 18.81
N GLY A 889 -25.14 -10.15 18.20
CA GLY A 889 -26.12 -11.16 18.61
C GLY A 889 -25.96 -12.49 17.88
N THR A 890 -25.72 -13.57 18.63
CA THR A 890 -25.59 -14.95 18.11
C THR A 890 -26.89 -15.50 17.52
N ASP A 891 -26.85 -15.99 16.29
CA ASP A 891 -27.76 -16.99 15.68
C ASP A 891 -29.28 -16.79 15.88
N GLY A 892 -29.72 -15.54 16.06
CA GLY A 892 -31.14 -15.19 16.09
C GLY A 892 -31.72 -15.15 14.68
N GLU A 893 -32.82 -15.88 14.43
CA GLU A 893 -33.45 -15.99 13.11
C GLU A 893 -33.79 -14.61 12.50
N GLY A 894 -32.92 -14.12 11.59
CA GLY A 894 -33.14 -12.86 10.88
C GLY A 894 -31.92 -12.31 10.13
N PHE A 895 -30.75 -12.25 10.78
CA PHE A 895 -29.56 -11.61 10.21
C PHE A 895 -28.33 -12.53 10.27
N LYS A 896 -27.65 -12.67 9.13
CA LYS A 896 -26.31 -13.27 9.02
C LYS A 896 -25.34 -12.13 8.72
N LYS A 897 -24.21 -12.05 9.45
CA LYS A 897 -23.16 -11.08 9.13
C LYS A 897 -22.67 -11.29 7.70
N ALA A 898 -22.29 -10.20 7.01
CA ALA A 898 -21.78 -10.28 5.64
C ALA A 898 -20.41 -10.98 5.65
N GLN A 899 -20.39 -12.25 5.27
CA GLN A 899 -19.19 -13.09 5.28
C GLN A 899 -18.38 -12.93 3.98
N ILE A 900 -17.79 -11.75 3.75
CA ILE A 900 -17.09 -11.44 2.49
C ILE A 900 -15.85 -12.32 2.28
N GLU A 901 -15.07 -12.65 3.31
CA GLU A 901 -13.92 -13.56 3.16
C GLU A 901 -14.37 -14.97 2.76
N GLN A 902 -15.51 -15.42 3.29
CA GLN A 902 -16.09 -16.70 2.92
C GLN A 902 -16.76 -16.63 1.54
N SER A 903 -17.30 -15.48 1.12
CA SER A 903 -17.77 -15.24 -0.26
C SER A 903 -16.62 -15.35 -1.28
N LEU A 904 -15.43 -14.84 -0.93
CA LEU A 904 -14.21 -15.03 -1.73
C LEU A 904 -13.79 -16.50 -1.81
N LYS A 905 -13.91 -17.26 -0.70
CA LYS A 905 -13.64 -18.71 -0.67
C LYS A 905 -14.70 -19.52 -1.44
N ASP A 906 -15.96 -19.07 -1.47
CA ASP A 906 -17.02 -19.61 -2.32
C ASP A 906 -16.72 -19.35 -3.81
N LEU A 907 -16.27 -18.13 -4.17
CA LEU A 907 -15.86 -17.77 -5.53
C LEU A 907 -14.68 -18.61 -6.03
N ILE A 908 -13.66 -18.83 -5.19
CA ILE A 908 -12.51 -19.68 -5.53
C ILE A 908 -12.99 -21.11 -5.86
N GLN A 909 -13.84 -21.69 -5.01
CA GLN A 909 -14.43 -23.02 -5.23
C GLN A 909 -15.31 -23.06 -6.50
N TYR A 910 -16.10 -22.02 -6.75
CA TYR A 910 -16.89 -21.90 -7.97
C TYR A 910 -16.00 -21.85 -9.22
N VAL A 911 -14.92 -21.07 -9.19
CA VAL A 911 -13.99 -20.95 -10.32
C VAL A 911 -13.28 -22.26 -10.58
N ASP A 912 -12.76 -22.93 -9.54
CA ASP A 912 -12.10 -24.24 -9.66
C ASP A 912 -13.03 -25.35 -10.16
N ALA A 913 -14.34 -25.25 -9.90
CA ALA A 913 -15.35 -26.20 -10.36
C ALA A 913 -15.82 -25.97 -11.81
N ASN A 914 -15.78 -24.72 -12.30
CA ASN A 914 -16.34 -24.34 -13.61
C ASN A 914 -15.29 -24.00 -14.68
N TYR A 915 -14.04 -23.76 -14.28
CA TYR A 915 -12.94 -23.37 -15.19
C TYR A 915 -11.72 -24.29 -15.07
N CYS A 916 -10.83 -24.18 -16.05
CA CYS A 916 -9.66 -25.03 -16.17
C CYS A 916 -8.48 -24.47 -15.38
N THR A 917 -8.68 -24.25 -14.08
CA THR A 917 -7.60 -23.90 -13.16
C THR A 917 -6.66 -25.07 -12.97
N LYS A 918 -5.38 -24.82 -12.65
CA LYS A 918 -4.49 -25.85 -12.14
C LYS A 918 -5.03 -26.44 -10.83
N GLN A 919 -4.57 -27.64 -10.52
CA GLN A 919 -4.90 -28.33 -9.27
C GLN A 919 -3.65 -28.37 -8.41
N GLU A 920 -3.80 -28.60 -7.10
CA GLU A 920 -2.64 -28.59 -6.21
C GLU A 920 -1.65 -29.71 -6.57
N GLU A 921 -0.37 -29.35 -6.70
CA GLU A 921 0.69 -30.31 -6.99
C GLU A 921 1.94 -30.03 -6.13
N VAL A 922 2.78 -31.05 -5.98
CA VAL A 922 4.04 -30.94 -5.24
C VAL A 922 5.17 -30.94 -6.27
N VAL A 923 5.87 -29.81 -6.35
CA VAL A 923 6.89 -29.53 -7.37
C VAL A 923 8.28 -29.53 -6.72
N GLU A 924 9.29 -29.97 -7.47
CA GLU A 924 10.70 -29.84 -7.06
C GLU A 924 11.14 -28.38 -7.24
N VAL A 925 11.67 -27.78 -6.16
CA VAL A 925 12.02 -26.37 -6.08
C VAL A 925 13.48 -26.18 -5.66
N ASP A 926 14.04 -25.02 -6.00
CA ASP A 926 15.34 -24.57 -5.49
C ASP A 926 15.36 -24.65 -3.95
N GLY A 927 16.43 -25.22 -3.39
CA GLY A 927 16.52 -25.47 -1.96
C GLY A 927 16.55 -24.20 -1.11
N LYS A 928 16.97 -23.05 -1.67
CA LYS A 928 17.01 -21.77 -0.98
C LYS A 928 15.87 -20.84 -1.38
N THR A 929 15.61 -20.59 -2.67
CA THR A 929 14.58 -19.59 -3.07
C THR A 929 13.15 -20.14 -3.00
N LEU A 930 13.02 -21.48 -2.96
CA LEU A 930 11.75 -22.22 -2.99
C LEU A 930 10.95 -22.02 -4.28
N ASP A 931 11.62 -21.61 -5.36
CA ASP A 931 11.06 -21.46 -6.70
C ASP A 931 11.13 -22.75 -7.52
N GLY A 932 10.18 -22.95 -8.43
CA GLY A 932 10.18 -24.11 -9.32
C GLY A 932 11.43 -24.24 -10.16
N LEU A 933 12.02 -25.44 -10.20
CA LEU A 933 13.12 -25.73 -11.10
C LEU A 933 12.60 -25.93 -12.54
N TYR A 934 12.93 -24.95 -13.39
CA TYR A 934 12.54 -24.85 -14.81
C TYR A 934 13.32 -25.78 -15.76
#